data_AF-A0A7W7WM88-F1
#
_entry.id   AF-A0A7W7WM88-F1
#
_cell.length_a   1.000
_cell.length_b   1.000
_cell.length_c   1.000
_cell.angle_alpha   90.00
_cell.angle_beta   90.00
_cell.angle_gamma   90.00
#
_symmetry.space_group_name_H-M   'P 1'
#
loop_
_entity.id
_entity.type
_entity.pdbx_description
1 polymer ?
#
loop_
_entity_poly.entity_id
_entity_poly.type
_entity_poly.pdbx_seq_one_letter_code
_entity_poly.pdbx_strand_id
1 'polypeptide(L)'
;MARLDEPTLARLLAAEAAAPPDSANGMAAGDPDIELAALPWVRELAGWYADPRNELADSPPWRAEDFPFLAVAEPIAAVMLKKLGEHLAAYETTFADPAVLPSVLLAGGLLPRLNAMLCRTTMLELGVAWVTGQLSGDTPAERLHNFLHQLRTPVRRWSLLCRYPVLARQLVLVSRAWLAQTARLLDRLAADLPALSEQFAGGTDPGRVAEVTTGLGDNHRDGQSVGMVRFTSGLRVVYKPRPVGVDVHFQRLLEWVNAHTEGVALRTLRYLDRGDYGWVEFVTARPCRDTVELHRFYRRQGGLLALLYLVRAADFHGENVIADGDQPVLVDLETLFEPGLSTLVMVGESGAEQAITQLTSGSVLQAGLLPTGTWQTAQGNVDLSGLGWSPGQRSPIRLPYIHAEGTDAMRIRIERQDLGTPAHRPVTGDEELRLLDYSDDVSAGFAQVYRTLLRHRDEVTELLRTFADDEIRVLIRDTVTYAMLLDTSFHPDVLRRGLDRERHFDWLWRDAVYRPGLAGVIEAERRDLWRNDVPVFAATAGGPVLYDSAGSPLPDVPLEPGLDRALATLAELSEADLARQLWLVRSCIATNALQRGETQIYTYYDFRPADRPTDPDRFLAGAAEVAHRLAEIAVRADGEALWIGPHRTRPRTWSVGALSPSMYDGVLSVAFFLGYYAEASGDRQLRGLAREAAAAAVRQIRRRALRRVHPTANADFGGLCGLGGMVYALTHLGELWADQELLGEAHTLAARIGRTIGQDTEFAVADGAAGSLLALAGLHQVNGAGSILDLIRKAADHLVDNQQPYGAGASWLPRLMQENGLASQPLAGFAHGTAGIAAALTTATRVLGDERYRDAAARAVAYERELFEPATGNWRDVRHAVEPVAAVRIESERDVTTDRVAWCHGAPGIGIAKLLTMPVLDDPGLRMELDTSIRTTIDRGFGYGLSMCHGDFGSLELLLLAARQLADPALAEVAQRHASGIMDAIDERGWLCGLPRNVEIAGFFSGIAGVGYGLLRAADPARFPSVTAQEPPRL
;
A
#
# COMPACT_ATOMS: atom_id res chain seq x y z
N MET A 1 13.18 34.60 47.74
CA MET A 1 12.18 35.46 47.10
C MET A 1 12.88 36.44 46.16
N ALA A 2 12.93 36.13 44.87
CA ALA A 2 13.03 37.11 43.81
C ALA A 2 11.80 36.84 42.95
N ARG A 3 10.78 37.70 43.08
CA ARG A 3 9.56 37.64 42.28
C ARG A 3 9.96 38.03 40.86
N LEU A 4 9.91 37.08 39.92
CA LEU A 4 9.72 37.43 38.52
C LEU A 4 8.38 38.18 38.48
N ASP A 5 8.43 39.43 38.04
CA ASP A 5 7.25 40.28 38.04
C ASP A 5 6.19 39.69 37.07
N GLU A 6 4.93 39.64 37.51
CA GLU A 6 3.78 39.30 36.67
C GLU A 6 3.75 40.06 35.33
N PRO A 7 4.17 41.35 35.24
CA PRO A 7 4.23 42.11 34.00
C PRO A 7 5.15 41.57 32.90
N THR A 8 6.23 40.84 33.23
CA THR A 8 7.19 40.30 32.25
C THR A 8 6.71 38.97 31.66
N LEU A 9 6.06 38.13 32.48
CA LEU A 9 5.38 36.91 32.04
C LEU A 9 4.12 37.23 31.22
N ALA A 10 3.39 38.27 31.62
CA ALA A 10 2.26 38.83 30.90
C ALA A 10 2.69 39.35 29.50
N ARG A 11 3.74 40.18 29.42
CA ARG A 11 4.22 40.72 28.13
C ARG A 11 4.65 39.65 27.11
N LEU A 12 5.20 38.52 27.58
CA LEU A 12 5.62 37.40 26.71
C LEU A 12 4.45 36.53 26.21
N LEU A 13 3.38 36.41 26.99
CA LEU A 13 2.18 35.65 26.61
C LEU A 13 1.18 36.49 25.79
N ALA A 14 1.08 37.81 26.01
CA ALA A 14 0.18 38.70 25.26
C ALA A 14 0.69 39.07 23.86
N ALA A 15 2.01 39.13 23.66
CA ALA A 15 2.59 39.35 22.34
C ALA A 15 2.43 38.14 21.41
N GLU A 16 2.01 36.97 21.91
CA GLU A 16 2.10 35.69 21.19
C GLU A 16 0.83 34.79 21.25
N ALA A 17 -0.27 35.23 21.87
CA ALA A 17 -1.48 34.40 22.10
C ALA A 17 -2.82 34.97 21.57
N ALA A 18 -2.81 35.92 20.64
CA ALA A 18 -3.94 36.14 19.71
C ALA A 18 -3.62 35.35 18.43
N ALA A 19 -4.31 34.26 18.06
CA ALA A 19 -5.76 34.07 18.02
C ALA A 19 -6.22 32.60 18.20
N PRO A 20 -7.47 32.36 18.63
CA PRO A 20 -8.30 31.21 18.25
C PRO A 20 -9.33 31.57 17.14
N PRO A 21 -9.94 30.59 16.46
CA PRO A 21 -10.77 30.80 15.26
C PRO A 21 -12.16 31.38 15.54
N ASP A 22 -12.67 31.30 16.77
CA ASP A 22 -14.08 31.63 17.09
C ASP A 22 -14.34 33.14 17.34
N SER A 23 -13.47 34.04 16.85
CA SER A 23 -13.68 35.49 16.97
C SER A 23 -13.83 36.18 15.61
N ALA A 24 -14.82 35.74 14.83
CA ALA A 24 -15.39 36.55 13.77
C ALA A 24 -16.22 37.70 14.39
N ASN A 25 -15.55 38.66 15.02
CA ASN A 25 -15.97 40.07 15.09
C ASN A 25 -14.93 40.90 15.87
N GLY A 26 -14.14 41.65 15.10
CA GLY A 26 -13.56 42.95 15.46
C GLY A 26 -12.80 43.07 16.78
N MET A 27 -11.46 43.05 16.71
CA MET A 27 -10.68 44.00 17.49
C MET A 27 -9.59 44.62 16.62
N ALA A 28 -9.80 45.90 16.32
CA ALA A 28 -8.80 46.79 15.76
C ALA A 28 -7.61 46.90 16.72
N ALA A 29 -6.43 47.15 16.14
CA ALA A 29 -5.22 47.48 16.86
C ALA A 29 -5.45 48.63 17.85
N GLY A 30 -5.26 48.36 19.15
CA GLY A 30 -5.10 49.39 20.17
C GLY A 30 -5.82 49.13 21.49
N ASP A 31 -5.21 48.36 22.40
CA ASP A 31 -5.15 48.63 23.85
C ASP A 31 -4.12 47.67 24.52
N PRO A 32 -3.08 48.14 25.27
CA PRO A 32 -2.06 47.27 25.85
C PRO A 32 -2.44 46.61 27.20
N ASP A 33 -3.58 46.94 27.80
CA ASP A 33 -3.94 46.53 29.17
C ASP A 33 -4.94 45.36 29.23
N ILE A 34 -4.60 44.23 28.60
CA ILE A 34 -5.23 42.94 28.97
C ILE A 34 -4.42 42.37 30.14
N GLU A 35 -4.97 42.42 31.37
CA GLU A 35 -4.39 41.74 32.54
C GLU A 35 -4.30 40.22 32.26
N LEU A 36 -3.10 39.68 32.04
CA LEU A 36 -2.92 38.25 31.71
C LEU A 36 -3.18 37.27 32.85
N ALA A 37 -3.32 37.77 34.08
CA ALA A 37 -3.98 37.04 35.16
C ALA A 37 -5.45 36.68 34.83
N ALA A 38 -6.04 37.22 33.75
CA ALA A 38 -7.38 36.89 33.31
C ALA A 38 -7.50 35.53 32.59
N LEU A 39 -6.43 35.02 31.95
CA LEU A 39 -6.50 33.78 31.17
C LEU A 39 -6.79 32.56 32.07
N PRO A 40 -7.92 31.84 31.89
CA PRO A 40 -8.36 30.81 32.84
C PRO A 40 -7.37 29.66 33.04
N TRP A 41 -6.64 29.24 32.00
CA TRP A 41 -5.69 28.11 32.09
C TRP A 41 -4.42 28.48 32.86
N VAL A 42 -3.96 29.75 32.78
CA VAL A 42 -2.78 30.23 33.50
C VAL A 42 -3.07 30.31 35.00
N ARG A 43 -4.23 30.86 35.37
CA ARG A 43 -4.68 30.91 36.77
C ARG A 43 -4.78 29.52 37.38
N GLU A 44 -5.38 28.59 36.65
CA GLU A 44 -5.54 27.22 37.13
C GLU A 44 -4.18 26.53 37.30
N LEU A 45 -3.29 26.62 36.30
CA LEU A 45 -1.94 26.07 36.39
C LEU A 45 -1.15 26.66 37.56
N ALA A 46 -1.17 27.99 37.73
CA ALA A 46 -0.51 28.66 38.84
C ALA A 46 -1.07 28.18 40.19
N GLY A 47 -2.39 28.01 40.30
CA GLY A 47 -3.04 27.47 41.49
C GLY A 47 -2.60 26.04 41.81
N TRP A 48 -2.49 25.18 40.78
CA TRP A 48 -2.03 23.80 40.97
C TRP A 48 -0.59 23.71 41.47
N TYR A 49 0.30 24.58 41.00
CA TYR A 49 1.72 24.58 41.39
C TYR A 49 2.00 25.38 42.68
N ALA A 50 1.08 26.26 43.11
CA ALA A 50 1.23 27.05 44.32
C ALA A 50 0.84 26.29 45.60
N ASP A 51 -0.02 25.27 45.49
CA ASP A 51 -0.44 24.47 46.65
C ASP A 51 0.57 23.32 46.93
N PRO A 52 1.32 23.37 48.04
CA PRO A 52 2.33 22.36 48.36
C PRO A 52 1.75 20.99 48.69
N ARG A 53 0.42 20.86 48.81
CA ARG A 53 -0.26 19.57 49.02
C ARG A 53 -0.46 18.78 47.73
N ASN A 54 -0.22 19.41 46.58
CA ASN A 54 -0.32 18.76 45.27
C ASN A 54 0.97 18.01 44.94
N GLU A 55 1.25 16.97 45.72
CA GLU A 55 2.35 16.03 45.49
C GLU A 55 1.78 14.65 45.18
N LEU A 56 2.40 13.91 44.25
CA LEU A 56 1.96 12.60 43.83
C LEU A 56 2.85 11.55 44.49
N ALA A 57 2.30 10.85 45.48
CA ALA A 57 2.99 9.72 46.09
C ALA A 57 2.99 8.49 45.15
N ASP A 58 3.99 7.63 45.30
CA ASP A 58 3.97 6.30 44.66
C ASP A 58 2.74 5.52 45.14
N SER A 59 2.02 4.92 44.19
CA SER A 59 0.78 4.20 44.45
C SER A 59 0.61 3.09 43.42
N PRO A 60 0.28 1.84 43.80
CA PRO A 60 -0.07 0.82 42.82
C PRO A 60 -1.23 1.30 41.92
N PRO A 61 -1.16 1.15 40.59
CA PRO A 61 -0.23 0.29 39.84
C PRO A 61 1.06 0.95 39.31
N TRP A 62 1.42 2.19 39.68
CA TRP A 62 2.61 2.88 39.16
C TRP A 62 3.67 3.17 40.21
N ARG A 63 4.89 3.40 39.73
CA ARG A 63 6.00 3.99 40.46
C ARG A 63 6.48 5.23 39.71
N ALA A 64 7.11 6.17 40.43
CA ALA A 64 7.72 7.34 39.81
C ALA A 64 8.76 6.98 38.73
N GLU A 65 9.37 5.80 38.81
CA GLU A 65 10.32 5.27 37.83
C GLU A 65 9.68 4.90 36.49
N ASP A 66 8.39 4.53 36.48
CA ASP A 66 7.66 4.15 35.26
C ASP A 66 7.39 5.36 34.35
N PHE A 67 7.35 6.56 34.95
CA PHE A 67 7.11 7.83 34.26
C PHE A 67 8.12 8.89 34.74
N PRO A 68 9.40 8.81 34.34
CA PRO A 68 10.46 9.62 34.93
C PRO A 68 10.26 11.13 34.71
N PHE A 69 9.71 11.53 33.57
CA PHE A 69 9.53 12.95 33.24
C PHE A 69 8.34 13.59 33.95
N LEU A 70 7.49 12.78 34.57
CA LEU A 70 6.32 13.23 35.32
C LEU A 70 6.69 14.15 36.49
N ALA A 71 7.96 14.14 36.93
CA ALA A 71 8.52 15.07 37.90
C ALA A 71 8.20 16.55 37.59
N VAL A 72 7.99 16.92 36.31
CA VAL A 72 7.60 18.28 35.90
C VAL A 72 6.10 18.54 36.11
N ALA A 73 5.24 17.55 35.84
CA ALA A 73 3.77 17.66 35.86
C ALA A 73 3.11 17.03 37.10
N GLU A 74 3.90 16.67 38.11
CA GLU A 74 3.44 16.01 39.33
C GLU A 74 2.27 16.73 40.01
N PRO A 75 2.27 18.08 40.18
CA PRO A 75 1.14 18.77 40.78
C PRO A 75 -0.15 18.66 39.96
N ILE A 76 -0.04 18.58 38.63
CA ILE A 76 -1.20 18.40 37.75
C ILE A 76 -1.81 17.02 37.99
N ALA A 77 -0.99 15.98 37.97
CA ALA A 77 -1.43 14.60 38.21
C ALA A 77 -2.06 14.43 39.60
N ALA A 78 -1.48 15.03 40.64
CA ALA A 78 -2.03 15.01 42.00
C ALA A 78 -3.42 15.67 42.08
N VAL A 79 -3.60 16.84 41.44
CA VAL A 79 -4.91 17.51 41.40
C VAL A 79 -5.93 16.68 40.63
N MET A 80 -5.53 16.10 39.49
CA MET A 80 -6.42 15.25 38.68
C MET A 80 -6.86 14.00 39.44
N LEU A 81 -5.93 13.36 40.17
CA LEU A 81 -6.23 12.22 41.04
C LEU A 81 -7.25 12.60 42.12
N LYS A 82 -7.05 13.74 42.79
CA LYS A 82 -7.95 14.24 43.83
C LYS A 82 -9.35 14.53 43.26
N LYS A 83 -9.43 15.27 42.17
CA LYS A 83 -10.70 15.62 41.51
C LYS A 83 -11.46 14.37 41.06
N LEU A 84 -10.76 13.38 40.50
CA LEU A 84 -11.39 12.12 40.09
C LEU A 84 -11.86 11.32 41.31
N GLY A 85 -11.09 11.27 42.40
CA GLY A 85 -11.49 10.64 43.66
C GLY A 85 -12.73 11.29 44.28
N GLU A 86 -12.81 12.62 44.27
CA GLU A 86 -13.99 13.37 44.73
C GLU A 86 -15.24 13.05 43.88
N HIS A 87 -15.07 12.90 42.56
CA HIS A 87 -16.16 12.52 41.66
C HIS A 87 -16.60 11.04 41.87
N LEU A 88 -15.65 10.13 42.07
CA LEU A 88 -15.92 8.70 42.29
C LEU A 88 -16.57 8.39 43.64
N ALA A 89 -16.48 9.28 44.62
CA ALA A 89 -17.17 9.13 45.91
C ALA A 89 -18.70 8.97 45.75
N ALA A 90 -19.28 9.43 44.63
CA ALA A 90 -20.69 9.23 44.30
C ALA A 90 -21.05 7.77 43.93
N TYR A 91 -20.07 6.91 43.69
CA TYR A 91 -20.25 5.58 43.07
C TYR A 91 -19.62 4.41 43.86
N GLU A 92 -19.42 4.59 45.17
CA GLU A 92 -18.67 3.66 46.03
C GLU A 92 -19.17 2.19 46.00
N THR A 93 -20.47 1.98 45.78
CA THR A 93 -21.09 0.65 45.69
C THR A 93 -20.94 -0.03 44.32
N THR A 94 -20.57 0.71 43.27
CA THR A 94 -20.53 0.23 41.88
C THR A 94 -19.22 -0.52 41.56
N PHE A 95 -18.10 -0.02 42.06
CA PHE A 95 -16.76 -0.52 41.71
C PHE A 95 -16.24 -1.49 42.75
N ALA A 96 -15.50 -2.52 42.38
CA ALA A 96 -14.97 -3.54 43.31
C ALA A 96 -13.98 -2.94 44.33
N ASP A 97 -13.17 -1.99 43.87
CA ASP A 97 -12.22 -1.24 44.68
C ASP A 97 -12.24 0.25 44.28
N PRO A 98 -13.20 1.04 44.80
CA PRO A 98 -13.35 2.45 44.45
C PRO A 98 -12.18 3.30 44.95
N ALA A 99 -11.42 2.83 45.95
CA ALA A 99 -10.28 3.55 46.49
C ALA A 99 -9.06 3.48 45.55
N VAL A 100 -8.90 2.37 44.83
CA VAL A 100 -7.77 2.14 43.91
C VAL A 100 -8.08 2.54 42.46
N LEU A 101 -9.36 2.64 42.09
CA LEU A 101 -9.77 2.98 40.73
C LEU A 101 -9.24 4.33 40.19
N PRO A 102 -9.27 5.46 40.94
CA PRO A 102 -8.71 6.72 40.45
C PRO A 102 -7.23 6.58 40.08
N SER A 103 -6.50 5.83 40.92
CA SER A 103 -5.09 5.49 40.74
C SER A 103 -4.88 4.69 39.44
N VAL A 104 -5.65 3.61 39.22
CA VAL A 104 -5.55 2.79 38.01
C VAL A 104 -5.86 3.58 36.74
N LEU A 105 -6.92 4.39 36.75
CA LEU A 105 -7.33 5.23 35.61
C LEU A 105 -6.30 6.31 35.28
N LEU A 106 -5.67 6.89 36.31
CA LEU A 106 -4.60 7.85 36.14
C LEU A 106 -3.38 7.20 35.46
N ALA A 107 -2.94 6.05 35.98
CA ALA A 107 -1.78 5.31 35.49
C ALA A 107 -1.94 4.74 34.08
N GLY A 108 -3.13 4.23 33.75
CA GLY A 108 -3.44 3.73 32.42
C GLY A 108 -3.78 4.83 31.40
N GLY A 109 -4.16 6.02 31.86
CA GLY A 109 -4.68 7.09 31.02
C GLY A 109 -3.80 8.34 30.94
N LEU A 110 -3.77 9.14 32.00
CA LEU A 110 -3.15 10.47 31.97
C LEU A 110 -1.63 10.45 32.13
N LEU A 111 -1.08 9.60 33.01
CA LEU A 111 0.36 9.60 33.29
C LEU A 111 1.21 9.31 32.04
N PRO A 112 0.88 8.30 31.22
CA PRO A 112 1.63 8.03 29.98
C PRO A 112 1.59 9.22 29.02
N ARG A 113 0.44 9.89 28.90
CA ARG A 113 0.26 11.07 28.02
C ARG A 113 1.11 12.25 28.47
N LEU A 114 1.06 12.60 29.76
CA LEU A 114 1.89 13.68 30.31
C LEU A 114 3.38 13.38 30.13
N ASN A 115 3.80 12.14 30.43
CA ASN A 115 5.19 11.71 30.27
C ASN A 115 5.66 11.83 28.81
N ALA A 116 4.84 11.38 27.84
CA ALA A 116 5.15 11.48 26.42
C ALA A 116 5.30 12.94 25.95
N MET A 117 4.39 13.84 26.35
CA MET A 117 4.45 15.26 26.01
C MET A 117 5.68 15.97 26.60
N LEU A 118 6.14 15.52 27.77
CA LEU A 118 7.30 16.07 28.48
C LEU A 118 8.64 15.51 27.98
N CYS A 119 8.63 14.35 27.33
CA CYS A 119 9.80 13.56 26.99
C CYS A 119 10.87 14.36 26.24
N ARG A 120 10.54 14.89 25.05
CA ARG A 120 11.49 15.62 24.18
C ARG A 120 12.09 16.85 24.87
N THR A 121 11.26 17.61 25.57
CA THR A 121 11.66 18.82 26.30
C THR A 121 12.58 18.49 27.47
N THR A 122 12.23 17.49 28.26
CA THR A 122 13.01 17.11 29.44
C THR A 122 14.35 16.51 29.05
N MET A 123 14.40 15.74 27.95
CA MET A 123 15.65 15.20 27.40
C MET A 123 16.57 16.30 26.86
N LEU A 124 16.03 17.33 26.20
CA LEU A 124 16.84 18.48 25.77
C LEU A 124 17.48 19.17 26.97
N GLU A 125 16.69 19.42 28.03
CA GLU A 125 17.18 20.08 29.24
C GLU A 125 18.17 19.23 30.04
N LEU A 126 18.01 17.90 30.02
CA LEU A 126 19.00 16.96 30.54
C LEU A 126 20.32 17.10 29.79
N GLY A 127 20.27 17.18 28.45
CA GLY A 127 21.45 17.45 27.62
C GLY A 127 22.11 18.79 27.92
N VAL A 128 21.33 19.85 28.14
CA VAL A 128 21.84 21.16 28.57
C VAL A 128 22.52 21.06 29.93
N ALA A 129 21.91 20.40 30.91
CA ALA A 129 22.49 20.20 32.24
C ALA A 129 23.79 19.38 32.19
N TRP A 130 23.87 18.40 31.30
CA TRP A 130 25.08 17.62 31.04
C TRP A 130 26.21 18.49 30.46
N VAL A 131 25.96 19.21 29.37
CA VAL A 131 26.97 20.09 28.72
C VAL A 131 27.43 21.21 29.65
N THR A 132 26.56 21.70 30.53
CA THR A 132 26.88 22.79 31.48
C THR A 132 27.45 22.31 32.81
N GLY A 133 27.66 21.00 33.00
CA GLY A 133 28.28 20.44 34.20
C GLY A 133 27.40 20.54 35.46
N GLN A 134 26.07 20.54 35.31
CA GLN A 134 25.11 20.71 36.41
C GLN A 134 24.62 19.39 37.03
N LEU A 135 25.05 18.26 36.48
CA LEU A 135 24.67 16.92 36.93
C LEU A 135 25.67 16.37 37.95
N SER A 136 25.16 15.77 39.03
CA SER A 136 25.98 15.09 40.05
C SER A 136 25.60 13.62 40.14
N GLY A 137 26.59 12.73 40.28
CA GLY A 137 26.39 11.27 40.33
C GLY A 137 27.55 10.53 39.66
N ASP A 138 27.96 9.41 40.25
CA ASP A 138 29.09 8.61 39.77
C ASP A 138 28.69 7.77 38.55
N THR A 139 27.41 7.38 38.47
CA THR A 139 26.86 6.62 37.34
C THR A 139 25.92 7.46 36.44
N PRO A 140 25.75 7.09 35.16
CA PRO A 140 24.74 7.69 34.27
C PRO A 140 23.31 7.71 34.84
N ALA A 141 22.92 6.66 35.56
CA ALA A 141 21.61 6.55 36.19
C ALA A 141 21.48 7.52 37.38
N GLU A 142 22.52 7.62 38.23
CA GLU A 142 22.55 8.59 39.34
C GLU A 142 22.47 10.03 38.86
N ARG A 143 23.13 10.36 37.74
CA ARG A 143 23.06 11.70 37.14
C ARG A 143 21.67 12.03 36.60
N LEU A 144 20.98 11.06 35.97
CA LEU A 144 19.58 11.22 35.61
C LEU A 144 18.70 11.42 36.86
N HIS A 145 18.88 10.59 37.89
CA HIS A 145 18.12 10.70 39.13
C HIS A 145 18.32 12.07 39.79
N ASN A 146 19.56 12.56 39.85
CA ASN A 146 19.89 13.89 40.33
C ASN A 146 19.18 14.99 39.53
N PHE A 147 19.15 14.88 38.20
CA PHE A 147 18.43 15.82 37.34
C PHE A 147 16.92 15.81 37.62
N LEU A 148 16.30 14.63 37.66
CA LEU A 148 14.86 14.49 37.93
C LEU A 148 14.49 15.02 39.32
N HIS A 149 15.32 14.77 40.34
CA HIS A 149 15.15 15.33 41.68
C HIS A 149 15.24 16.85 41.68
N GLN A 150 16.22 17.44 40.97
CA GLN A 150 16.31 18.89 40.83
C GLN A 150 15.07 19.46 40.13
N LEU A 151 14.55 18.78 39.10
CA LEU A 151 13.31 19.16 38.43
C LEU A 151 12.09 19.12 39.34
N ARG A 152 12.10 18.37 40.46
CA ARG A 152 10.99 18.40 41.42
C ARG A 152 10.89 19.69 42.23
N THR A 153 11.91 20.53 42.24
CA THR A 153 11.86 21.81 42.99
C THR A 153 10.88 22.79 42.33
N PRO A 154 10.00 23.48 43.09
CA PRO A 154 8.98 24.37 42.52
C PRO A 154 9.55 25.43 41.58
N VAL A 155 10.72 25.99 41.91
CA VAL A 155 11.39 27.01 41.09
C VAL A 155 11.83 26.44 39.74
N ARG A 156 12.38 25.23 39.69
CA ARG A 156 12.85 24.62 38.43
C ARG A 156 11.69 24.13 37.57
N ARG A 157 10.66 23.50 38.17
CA ARG A 157 9.42 23.15 37.44
C ARG A 157 8.84 24.38 36.75
N TRP A 158 8.65 25.45 37.53
CA TRP A 158 8.02 26.66 37.04
C TRP A 158 8.86 27.37 35.97
N SER A 159 10.19 27.45 36.18
CA SER A 159 11.11 28.02 35.19
C SER A 159 11.08 27.26 33.86
N LEU A 160 11.00 25.92 33.90
CA LEU A 160 10.87 25.09 32.71
C LEU A 160 9.56 25.39 31.96
N LEU A 161 8.44 25.40 32.67
CA LEU A 161 7.13 25.70 32.07
C LEU A 161 7.04 27.13 31.52
N CYS A 162 7.71 28.10 32.15
CA CYS A 162 7.81 29.46 31.64
C CYS A 162 8.66 29.54 30.36
N ARG A 163 9.68 28.68 30.21
CA ARG A 163 10.49 28.59 29.00
C ARG A 163 9.75 27.94 27.83
N TYR A 164 8.83 27.01 28.13
CA TYR A 164 8.01 26.29 27.15
C TYR A 164 6.51 26.52 27.42
N PRO A 165 5.99 27.74 27.23
CA PRO A 165 4.62 28.10 27.61
C PRO A 165 3.55 27.33 26.82
N VAL A 166 3.84 26.91 25.58
CA VAL A 166 2.90 26.09 24.80
C VAL A 166 2.77 24.69 25.41
N LEU A 167 3.87 24.11 25.90
CA LEU A 167 3.85 22.84 26.63
C LEU A 167 3.00 22.96 27.89
N ALA A 168 3.20 24.01 28.68
CA ALA A 168 2.43 24.29 29.88
C ALA A 168 0.91 24.36 29.58
N ARG A 169 0.53 25.08 28.53
CA ARG A 169 -0.87 25.15 28.06
C ARG A 169 -1.40 23.76 27.70
N GLN A 170 -0.66 22.97 26.95
CA GLN A 170 -1.13 21.64 26.52
C GLN A 170 -1.28 20.65 27.68
N LEU A 171 -0.39 20.68 28.69
CA LEU A 171 -0.52 19.84 29.88
C LEU A 171 -1.82 20.13 30.64
N VAL A 172 -2.25 21.40 30.69
CA VAL A 172 -3.55 21.78 31.27
C VAL A 172 -4.70 21.24 30.42
N LEU A 173 -4.64 21.43 29.10
CA LEU A 173 -5.70 21.02 28.18
C LEU A 173 -5.93 19.51 28.20
N VAL A 174 -4.87 18.71 28.07
CA VAL A 174 -4.98 17.24 28.08
C VAL A 174 -5.51 16.72 29.42
N SER A 175 -5.13 17.36 30.53
CA SER A 175 -5.56 16.94 31.88
C SER A 175 -7.05 17.25 32.11
N ARG A 176 -7.51 18.41 31.65
CA ARG A 176 -8.94 18.77 31.69
C ARG A 176 -9.78 17.83 30.84
N ALA A 177 -9.34 17.59 29.60
CA ALA A 177 -10.01 16.66 28.69
C ALA A 177 -10.09 15.26 29.29
N TRP A 178 -8.97 14.73 29.81
CA TRP A 178 -8.92 13.42 30.46
C TRP A 178 -9.88 13.31 31.64
N LEU A 179 -9.92 14.31 32.52
CA LEU A 179 -10.83 14.28 33.68
C LEU A 179 -12.29 14.28 33.22
N ALA A 180 -12.63 15.15 32.25
CA ALA A 180 -13.98 15.26 31.73
C ALA A 180 -14.45 13.97 31.03
N GLN A 181 -13.64 13.36 30.17
CA GLN A 181 -14.01 12.12 29.48
C GLN A 181 -14.11 10.93 30.45
N THR A 182 -13.24 10.86 31.45
CA THR A 182 -13.24 9.78 32.43
C THR A 182 -14.46 9.88 33.32
N ALA A 183 -14.77 11.07 33.83
CA ALA A 183 -15.99 11.33 34.59
C ALA A 183 -17.24 10.95 33.77
N ARG A 184 -17.32 11.40 32.51
CA ARG A 184 -18.44 11.09 31.61
C ARG A 184 -18.63 9.58 31.41
N LEU A 185 -17.54 8.83 31.22
CA LEU A 185 -17.59 7.36 31.10
C LEU A 185 -18.16 6.73 32.37
N LEU A 186 -17.69 7.17 33.55
CA LEU A 186 -18.11 6.62 34.84
C LEU A 186 -19.58 6.94 35.14
N ASP A 187 -20.02 8.16 34.85
CA ASP A 187 -21.42 8.59 34.97
C ASP A 187 -22.33 7.72 34.08
N ARG A 188 -21.95 7.54 32.81
CA ARG A 188 -22.70 6.71 31.85
C ARG A 188 -22.69 5.24 32.26
N LEU A 189 -21.55 4.71 32.70
CA LEU A 189 -21.43 3.34 33.20
C LEU A 189 -22.39 3.10 34.37
N ALA A 190 -22.37 3.97 35.39
CA ALA A 190 -23.24 3.86 36.56
C ALA A 190 -24.73 3.93 36.20
N ALA A 191 -25.10 4.84 35.30
CA ALA A 191 -26.48 4.97 34.81
C ALA A 191 -26.95 3.73 34.03
N ASP A 192 -26.05 3.09 33.28
CA ASP A 192 -26.38 2.00 32.36
C ASP A 192 -26.25 0.59 32.96
N LEU A 193 -25.73 0.42 34.18
CA LEU A 193 -25.55 -0.89 34.83
C LEU A 193 -26.77 -1.82 34.74
N PRO A 194 -28.03 -1.37 35.00
CA PRO A 194 -29.18 -2.27 34.92
C PRO A 194 -29.38 -2.83 33.51
N ALA A 195 -29.25 -1.97 32.50
CA ALA A 195 -29.41 -2.36 31.10
C ALA A 195 -28.22 -3.18 30.59
N LEU A 196 -27.00 -2.92 31.08
CA LEU A 196 -25.83 -3.73 30.80
C LEU A 196 -26.02 -5.17 31.32
N SER A 197 -26.58 -5.31 32.51
CA SER A 197 -26.88 -6.61 33.13
C SER A 197 -27.95 -7.37 32.34
N GLU A 198 -29.02 -6.68 31.93
CA GLU A 198 -30.08 -7.25 31.11
C GLU A 198 -29.54 -7.71 29.74
N GLN A 199 -28.85 -6.83 29.02
CA GLN A 199 -28.45 -7.05 27.63
C GLN A 199 -27.26 -8.02 27.49
N PHE A 200 -26.25 -7.90 28.35
CA PHE A 200 -24.99 -8.64 28.19
C PHE A 200 -24.85 -9.84 29.13
N ALA A 201 -25.48 -9.80 30.31
CA ALA A 201 -25.44 -10.88 31.31
C ALA A 201 -26.74 -11.69 31.40
N GLY A 202 -27.69 -11.51 30.47
CA GLY A 202 -28.94 -12.27 30.44
C GLY A 202 -29.81 -12.05 31.68
N GLY A 203 -29.77 -10.85 32.25
CA GLY A 203 -30.49 -10.48 33.46
C GLY A 203 -29.85 -10.95 34.77
N THR A 204 -28.69 -11.62 34.72
CA THR A 204 -27.90 -11.93 35.92
C THR A 204 -27.07 -10.72 36.33
N ASP A 205 -26.84 -10.55 37.64
CA ASP A 205 -25.95 -9.51 38.15
C ASP A 205 -24.49 -9.81 37.72
N PRO A 206 -23.86 -8.98 36.87
CA PRO A 206 -22.46 -9.19 36.45
C PRO A 206 -21.47 -8.92 37.60
N GLY A 207 -21.94 -8.43 38.75
CA GLY A 207 -21.16 -8.07 39.91
C GLY A 207 -20.56 -6.67 39.80
N ARG A 208 -19.62 -6.35 40.68
CA ARG A 208 -18.97 -5.03 40.71
C ARG A 208 -18.01 -4.87 39.53
N VAL A 209 -17.74 -3.62 39.15
CA VAL A 209 -16.74 -3.32 38.11
C VAL A 209 -15.34 -3.61 38.66
N ALA A 210 -14.64 -4.54 38.04
CA ALA A 210 -13.29 -4.96 38.42
C ALA A 210 -12.19 -4.12 37.77
N GLU A 211 -12.41 -3.67 36.53
CA GLU A 211 -11.44 -2.87 35.78
C GLU A 211 -12.13 -1.96 34.76
N VAL A 212 -11.58 -0.77 34.59
CA VAL A 212 -11.94 0.18 33.53
C VAL A 212 -10.67 0.56 32.78
N THR A 213 -10.65 0.31 31.47
CA THR A 213 -9.57 0.69 30.57
C THR A 213 -10.05 1.83 29.67
N THR A 214 -9.22 2.85 29.48
CA THR A 214 -9.51 4.01 28.62
C THR A 214 -8.41 4.18 27.57
N GLY A 215 -8.64 4.96 26.52
CA GLY A 215 -7.63 5.20 25.50
C GLY A 215 -7.35 4.00 24.61
N LEU A 216 -8.36 3.15 24.35
CA LEU A 216 -8.25 2.00 23.44
C LEU A 216 -8.38 2.37 21.95
N GLY A 217 -8.51 3.66 21.64
CA GLY A 217 -8.51 4.22 20.30
C GLY A 217 -8.01 5.66 20.34
N ASP A 218 -8.03 6.32 19.19
CA ASP A 218 -7.64 7.72 19.07
C ASP A 218 -8.55 8.64 19.89
N ASN A 219 -8.00 9.80 20.26
CA ASN A 219 -8.74 10.83 20.97
C ASN A 219 -9.41 11.76 19.96
N HIS A 220 -10.71 12.00 20.18
CA HIS A 220 -11.53 12.89 19.39
C HIS A 220 -12.46 13.71 20.30
N ARG A 221 -13.04 14.81 19.79
CA ARG A 221 -14.15 15.52 20.45
C ARG A 221 -13.89 15.82 21.94
N ASP A 222 -12.81 16.56 22.21
CA ASP A 222 -12.29 16.92 23.53
C ASP A 222 -11.76 15.71 24.32
N GLY A 223 -10.94 14.90 23.67
CA GLY A 223 -10.18 13.83 24.32
C GLY A 223 -10.93 12.51 24.51
N GLN A 224 -12.15 12.36 24.00
CA GLN A 224 -12.94 11.14 24.10
C GLN A 224 -12.29 10.00 23.30
N SER A 225 -12.29 8.81 23.88
CA SER A 225 -11.72 7.60 23.29
C SER A 225 -12.51 6.36 23.70
N VAL A 226 -12.37 5.28 22.92
CA VAL A 226 -12.98 3.98 23.24
C VAL A 226 -12.47 3.49 24.60
N GLY A 227 -13.39 2.95 25.41
CA GLY A 227 -13.10 2.36 26.71
C GLY A 227 -13.58 0.90 26.81
N MET A 228 -13.12 0.19 27.84
CA MET A 228 -13.57 -1.18 28.13
C MET A 228 -13.82 -1.31 29.63
N VAL A 229 -14.87 -2.04 29.98
CA VAL A 229 -15.23 -2.35 31.36
C VAL A 229 -15.23 -3.86 31.55
N ARG A 230 -14.55 -4.33 32.61
CA ARG A 230 -14.57 -5.72 33.04
C ARG A 230 -15.22 -5.82 34.41
N PHE A 231 -16.18 -6.71 34.55
CA PHE A 231 -16.89 -6.99 35.81
C PHE A 231 -16.24 -8.15 36.57
N THR A 232 -16.54 -8.29 37.87
CA THR A 232 -16.03 -9.40 38.71
C THR A 232 -16.50 -10.78 38.25
N SER A 233 -17.61 -10.87 37.51
CA SER A 233 -18.04 -12.11 36.83
C SER A 233 -17.13 -12.54 35.67
N GLY A 234 -16.27 -11.65 35.19
CA GLY A 234 -15.48 -11.83 33.97
C GLY A 234 -16.15 -11.27 32.71
N LEU A 235 -17.39 -10.78 32.79
CA LEU A 235 -18.04 -10.08 31.69
C LEU A 235 -17.21 -8.87 31.26
N ARG A 236 -17.06 -8.68 29.94
CA ARG A 236 -16.39 -7.53 29.32
C ARG A 236 -17.34 -6.85 28.35
N VAL A 237 -17.39 -5.52 28.42
CA VAL A 237 -18.14 -4.67 27.49
C VAL A 237 -17.26 -3.52 27.04
N VAL A 238 -17.41 -3.10 25.78
CA VAL A 238 -16.67 -1.98 25.20
C VAL A 238 -17.59 -0.78 25.13
N TYR A 239 -17.09 0.38 25.55
CA TYR A 239 -17.75 1.67 25.54
C TYR A 239 -17.29 2.48 24.33
N LYS A 240 -18.23 2.87 23.47
CA LYS A 240 -17.98 3.76 22.33
C LYS A 240 -18.60 5.14 22.62
N PRO A 241 -17.80 6.22 22.79
CA PRO A 241 -18.31 7.57 23.06
C PRO A 241 -18.85 8.26 21.78
N ARG A 242 -19.59 7.52 20.95
CA ARG A 242 -20.21 7.98 19.71
C ARG A 242 -21.52 7.25 19.45
N PRO A 243 -22.44 7.79 18.64
CA PRO A 243 -23.61 7.05 18.18
C PRO A 243 -23.22 5.67 17.60
N VAL A 244 -24.01 4.64 17.93
CA VAL A 244 -23.82 3.27 17.45
C VAL A 244 -24.99 2.76 16.59
N GLY A 245 -25.85 3.67 16.13
CA GLY A 245 -26.99 3.34 15.25
C GLY A 245 -26.56 2.59 13.99
N VAL A 246 -25.49 3.07 13.34
CA VAL A 246 -24.87 2.41 12.19
C VAL A 246 -24.43 0.98 12.51
N ASP A 247 -23.83 0.75 13.69
CA ASP A 247 -23.40 -0.57 14.12
C ASP A 247 -24.60 -1.50 14.32
N VAL A 248 -25.68 -1.00 14.95
CA VAL A 248 -26.92 -1.75 15.22
C VAL A 248 -27.63 -2.15 13.93
N HIS A 249 -27.77 -1.23 12.97
CA HIS A 249 -28.39 -1.52 11.69
C HIS A 249 -27.55 -2.49 10.85
N PHE A 250 -26.23 -2.44 10.97
CA PHE A 250 -25.36 -3.45 10.35
C PHE A 250 -25.59 -4.85 10.93
N GLN A 251 -25.82 -4.98 12.25
CA GLN A 251 -26.19 -6.29 12.83
C GLN A 251 -27.48 -6.85 12.24
N ARG A 252 -28.50 -6.01 12.00
CA ARG A 252 -29.74 -6.43 11.34
C ARG A 252 -29.50 -6.91 9.91
N LEU A 253 -28.59 -6.26 9.18
CA LEU A 253 -28.17 -6.71 7.86
C LEU A 253 -27.49 -8.08 7.93
N LEU A 254 -26.60 -8.31 8.90
CA LEU A 254 -25.97 -9.63 9.12
C LEU A 254 -27.01 -10.71 9.45
N GLU A 255 -27.97 -10.42 10.33
CA GLU A 255 -29.06 -11.34 10.66
C GLU A 255 -29.88 -11.70 9.42
N TRP A 256 -30.20 -10.72 8.59
CA TRP A 256 -30.91 -10.95 7.33
C TRP A 256 -30.09 -11.83 6.38
N VAL A 257 -28.79 -11.56 6.20
CA VAL A 257 -27.90 -12.38 5.34
C VAL A 257 -27.83 -13.82 5.85
N ASN A 258 -27.70 -14.00 7.16
CA ASN A 258 -27.66 -15.31 7.80
C ASN A 258 -28.94 -16.12 7.59
N ALA A 259 -30.10 -15.45 7.56
CA ALA A 259 -31.38 -16.09 7.29
C ALA A 259 -31.54 -16.51 5.81
N HIS A 260 -30.84 -15.83 4.89
CA HIS A 260 -30.99 -16.03 3.45
C HIS A 260 -29.81 -16.76 2.78
N THR A 261 -28.76 -17.08 3.53
CA THR A 261 -27.54 -17.68 2.97
C THR A 261 -27.00 -18.82 3.82
N GLU A 262 -26.94 -20.02 3.24
CA GLU A 262 -26.41 -21.21 3.92
C GLU A 262 -24.87 -21.27 3.87
N GLY A 263 -24.22 -21.73 4.95
CA GLY A 263 -22.78 -22.03 4.94
C GLY A 263 -21.83 -20.81 5.04
N VAL A 264 -22.36 -19.60 5.13
CA VAL A 264 -21.59 -18.35 5.34
C VAL A 264 -22.08 -17.54 6.54
N ALA A 265 -22.74 -18.18 7.50
CA ALA A 265 -23.30 -17.49 8.67
C ALA A 265 -22.23 -16.66 9.40
N LEU A 266 -22.46 -15.35 9.49
CA LEU A 266 -21.60 -14.34 10.09
C LEU A 266 -22.03 -14.07 11.53
N ARG A 267 -21.08 -14.04 12.46
CA ARG A 267 -21.36 -13.72 13.87
C ARG A 267 -21.92 -12.30 14.01
N THR A 268 -23.01 -12.17 14.76
CA THR A 268 -23.58 -10.88 15.19
C THR A 268 -23.11 -10.52 16.60
N LEU A 269 -23.06 -9.22 16.89
CA LEU A 269 -22.72 -8.67 18.19
C LEU A 269 -23.92 -7.99 18.82
N ARG A 270 -24.00 -8.05 20.15
CA ARG A 270 -25.00 -7.31 20.91
C ARG A 270 -24.52 -5.88 21.15
N TYR A 271 -25.47 -4.94 21.01
CA TYR A 271 -25.27 -3.53 21.28
C TYR A 271 -26.31 -3.03 22.29
N LEU A 272 -25.92 -2.00 23.04
CA LEU A 272 -26.81 -1.17 23.84
C LEU A 272 -26.65 0.26 23.35
N ASP A 273 -27.60 0.70 22.53
CA ASP A 273 -27.63 2.05 21.97
C ASP A 273 -28.24 3.05 22.97
N ARG A 274 -27.59 4.21 23.10
CA ARG A 274 -28.01 5.33 23.94
C ARG A 274 -28.20 6.63 23.18
N GLY A 275 -28.13 6.58 21.86
CA GLY A 275 -28.26 7.73 20.96
C GLY A 275 -26.92 8.38 20.67
N ASP A 276 -26.30 9.04 21.65
CA ASP A 276 -25.03 9.77 21.48
C ASP A 276 -23.78 8.95 21.89
N TYR A 277 -23.98 7.76 22.44
CA TYR A 277 -22.94 6.78 22.77
C TYR A 277 -23.53 5.35 22.76
N GLY A 278 -22.69 4.33 22.91
CA GLY A 278 -23.18 2.97 23.06
C GLY A 278 -22.21 2.00 23.72
N TRP A 279 -22.74 0.83 24.07
CA TRP A 279 -21.97 -0.30 24.59
C TRP A 279 -22.05 -1.49 23.64
N VAL A 280 -20.95 -2.20 23.45
CA VAL A 280 -20.86 -3.37 22.57
C VAL A 280 -20.24 -4.57 23.28
N GLU A 281 -20.70 -5.76 22.90
CA GLU A 281 -20.13 -7.03 23.32
C GLU A 281 -18.62 -7.11 23.02
N PHE A 282 -17.83 -7.56 24.00
CA PHE A 282 -16.40 -7.77 23.79
C PHE A 282 -16.12 -9.07 23.02
N VAL A 283 -15.31 -8.99 21.97
CA VAL A 283 -14.90 -10.14 21.15
C VAL A 283 -13.48 -10.57 21.53
N THR A 284 -13.29 -11.86 21.80
CA THR A 284 -11.95 -12.40 22.10
C THR A 284 -11.40 -13.06 20.85
N ALA A 285 -10.18 -12.69 20.44
CA ALA A 285 -9.50 -13.37 19.36
C ALA A 285 -9.20 -14.82 19.74
N ARG A 286 -9.55 -15.76 18.85
CA ARG A 286 -9.26 -17.19 18.97
C ARG A 286 -8.79 -17.70 17.61
N PRO A 287 -7.66 -18.42 17.52
CA PRO A 287 -7.26 -19.02 16.25
C PRO A 287 -8.25 -20.12 15.82
N CYS A 288 -8.31 -20.38 14.51
CA CYS A 288 -8.94 -21.57 13.94
C CYS A 288 -8.30 -22.84 14.54
N ARG A 289 -9.12 -23.87 14.77
CA ARG A 289 -8.69 -25.13 15.37
C ARG A 289 -8.04 -26.07 14.36
N ASP A 290 -8.44 -25.97 13.09
CA ASP A 290 -7.98 -26.83 12.00
C ASP A 290 -8.14 -26.13 10.64
N THR A 291 -7.66 -26.79 9.58
CA THR A 291 -7.76 -26.30 8.20
C THR A 291 -9.22 -26.18 7.72
N VAL A 292 -10.16 -26.97 8.27
CA VAL A 292 -11.58 -26.90 7.88
C VAL A 292 -12.20 -25.60 8.40
N GLU A 293 -11.92 -25.21 9.65
CA GLU A 293 -12.29 -23.90 10.18
C GLU A 293 -11.63 -22.76 9.39
N LEU A 294 -10.38 -22.94 8.95
CA LEU A 294 -9.67 -21.94 8.17
C LEU A 294 -10.30 -21.71 6.78
N HIS A 295 -10.68 -22.78 6.06
CA HIS A 295 -11.46 -22.65 4.82
C HIS A 295 -12.80 -21.92 5.06
N ARG A 296 -13.50 -22.24 6.15
CA ARG A 296 -14.75 -21.55 6.51
C ARG A 296 -14.52 -20.08 6.86
N PHE A 297 -13.44 -19.76 7.58
CA PHE A 297 -13.05 -18.39 7.91
C PHE A 297 -12.89 -17.55 6.66
N TYR A 298 -12.13 -18.03 5.66
CA TYR A 298 -11.93 -17.30 4.40
C TYR A 298 -13.19 -17.23 3.54
N ARG A 299 -14.03 -18.27 3.57
CA ARG A 299 -15.36 -18.20 2.94
C ARG A 299 -16.24 -17.13 3.58
N ARG A 300 -16.22 -17.00 4.91
CA ARG A 300 -16.94 -15.94 5.62
C ARG A 300 -16.35 -14.56 5.36
N GLN A 301 -15.02 -14.43 5.25
CA GLN A 301 -14.38 -13.18 4.82
C GLN A 301 -14.86 -12.74 3.44
N GLY A 302 -15.03 -13.68 2.50
CA GLY A 302 -15.64 -13.40 1.20
C GLY A 302 -17.07 -12.84 1.32
N GLY A 303 -17.90 -13.47 2.15
CA GLY A 303 -19.27 -13.02 2.39
C GLY A 303 -19.32 -11.63 3.03
N LEU A 304 -18.44 -11.36 4.00
CA LEU A 304 -18.31 -10.06 4.65
C LEU A 304 -17.85 -8.98 3.67
N LEU A 305 -16.90 -9.30 2.78
CA LEU A 305 -16.43 -8.40 1.74
C LEU A 305 -17.54 -7.98 0.77
N ALA A 306 -18.49 -8.87 0.45
CA ALA A 306 -19.65 -8.52 -0.37
C ALA A 306 -20.57 -7.50 0.32
N LEU A 307 -20.72 -7.59 1.64
CA LEU A 307 -21.49 -6.61 2.41
C LEU A 307 -20.77 -5.27 2.49
N LEU A 308 -19.46 -5.29 2.76
CA LEU A 308 -18.63 -4.07 2.79
C LEU A 308 -18.62 -3.36 1.43
N TYR A 309 -18.62 -4.11 0.32
CA TYR A 309 -18.80 -3.58 -1.03
C TYR A 309 -20.16 -2.89 -1.20
N LEU A 310 -21.25 -3.56 -0.81
CA LEU A 310 -22.62 -3.02 -0.90
C LEU A 310 -22.76 -1.70 -0.14
N VAL A 311 -22.30 -1.65 1.10
CA VAL A 311 -22.46 -0.48 1.98
C VAL A 311 -21.35 0.55 1.84
N ARG A 312 -20.53 0.47 0.78
CA ARG A 312 -19.47 1.45 0.47
C ARG A 312 -18.53 1.68 1.65
N ALA A 313 -18.14 0.61 2.32
CA ALA A 313 -17.28 0.67 3.49
C ALA A 313 -15.85 1.13 3.13
N ALA A 314 -15.22 1.88 4.03
CA ALA A 314 -13.81 2.26 3.94
C ALA A 314 -13.08 1.94 5.26
N ASP A 315 -11.76 1.81 5.22
CA ASP A 315 -10.90 1.70 6.42
C ASP A 315 -11.06 0.43 7.28
N PHE A 316 -11.48 -0.71 6.70
CA PHE A 316 -11.52 -2.01 7.37
C PHE A 316 -10.19 -2.77 7.26
N HIS A 317 -9.12 -2.10 7.69
CA HIS A 317 -7.78 -2.66 7.85
C HIS A 317 -7.74 -3.70 8.98
N GLY A 318 -6.59 -4.32 9.17
CA GLY A 318 -6.39 -5.41 10.12
C GLY A 318 -6.75 -5.10 11.58
N GLU A 319 -6.69 -3.84 12.04
CA GLU A 319 -7.13 -3.48 13.39
C GLU A 319 -8.64 -3.62 13.62
N ASN A 320 -9.45 -3.53 12.55
CA ASN A 320 -10.92 -3.51 12.63
C ASN A 320 -11.57 -4.89 12.48
N VAL A 321 -10.75 -5.94 12.37
CA VAL A 321 -11.18 -7.33 12.25
C VAL A 321 -10.60 -8.15 13.40
N ILE A 322 -11.42 -9.01 14.01
CA ILE A 322 -10.99 -10.00 15.00
C ILE A 322 -11.33 -11.40 14.47
N ALA A 323 -10.35 -12.30 14.48
CA ALA A 323 -10.57 -13.71 14.21
C ALA A 323 -11.03 -14.42 15.47
N ASP A 324 -12.26 -14.92 15.47
CA ASP A 324 -12.84 -15.70 16.56
C ASP A 324 -13.17 -17.13 16.09
N GLY A 325 -12.15 -17.99 16.07
CA GLY A 325 -12.21 -19.30 15.43
C GLY A 325 -12.45 -19.11 13.93
N ASP A 326 -13.53 -19.67 13.43
CA ASP A 326 -13.93 -19.57 12.03
C ASP A 326 -14.71 -18.29 11.68
N GLN A 327 -14.87 -17.35 12.63
CA GLN A 327 -15.64 -16.11 12.47
C GLN A 327 -14.73 -14.88 12.30
N PRO A 328 -14.74 -14.20 11.14
CA PRO A 328 -14.22 -12.85 11.03
C PRO A 328 -15.25 -11.85 11.58
N VAL A 329 -14.89 -11.11 12.63
CA VAL A 329 -15.79 -10.19 13.32
C VAL A 329 -15.31 -8.75 13.16
N LEU A 330 -16.17 -7.88 12.63
CA LEU A 330 -15.92 -6.44 12.56
C LEU A 330 -16.22 -5.79 13.90
N VAL A 331 -15.30 -4.97 14.40
CA VAL A 331 -15.43 -4.33 15.72
C VAL A 331 -15.60 -2.82 15.65
N ASP A 332 -15.27 -2.20 14.52
CA ASP A 332 -15.56 -0.79 14.28
C ASP A 332 -16.25 -0.58 12.93
N LEU A 333 -17.39 0.10 12.95
CA LEU A 333 -18.32 0.24 11.83
C LEU A 333 -18.64 1.71 11.54
N GLU A 334 -17.84 2.65 12.06
CA GLU A 334 -18.12 4.08 11.89
C GLU A 334 -17.88 4.60 10.47
N THR A 335 -17.10 3.88 9.65
CA THR A 335 -16.75 4.25 8.26
C THR A 335 -17.55 3.48 7.21
N LEU A 336 -18.77 3.04 7.56
CA LEU A 336 -19.73 2.55 6.58
C LEU A 336 -20.35 3.73 5.81
N PHE A 337 -20.82 3.47 4.59
CA PHE A 337 -21.43 4.47 3.70
C PHE A 337 -20.49 5.64 3.38
N GLU A 338 -19.24 5.34 3.01
CA GLU A 338 -18.25 6.37 2.65
C GLU A 338 -18.79 7.28 1.53
N PRO A 339 -18.94 8.58 1.79
CA PRO A 339 -19.64 9.47 0.88
C PRO A 339 -18.76 9.92 -0.30
N GLY A 340 -19.39 10.51 -1.32
CA GLY A 340 -18.69 11.02 -2.49
C GLY A 340 -18.14 12.43 -2.25
N LEU A 341 -16.82 12.62 -2.34
CA LEU A 341 -16.14 13.88 -2.06
C LEU A 341 -15.49 14.47 -3.33
N SER A 342 -16.30 15.09 -4.20
CA SER A 342 -15.85 15.52 -5.54
C SER A 342 -14.76 16.60 -5.52
N THR A 343 -14.68 17.42 -4.46
CA THR A 343 -13.67 18.49 -4.32
C THR A 343 -12.33 18.03 -3.78
N LEU A 344 -12.24 16.78 -3.30
CA LEU A 344 -10.99 16.17 -2.79
C LEU A 344 -10.25 15.34 -3.84
N VAL A 345 -10.71 15.36 -5.09
CA VAL A 345 -10.08 14.67 -6.22
C VAL A 345 -8.76 15.35 -6.60
N MET A 346 -7.81 14.56 -7.11
CA MET A 346 -6.49 15.03 -7.48
C MET A 346 -6.52 15.87 -8.76
N VAL A 347 -5.97 17.08 -8.70
CA VAL A 347 -5.85 17.97 -9.87
C VAL A 347 -4.84 17.42 -10.88
N GLY A 348 -5.19 17.53 -12.16
CA GLY A 348 -4.33 17.17 -13.29
C GLY A 348 -4.40 15.71 -13.71
N GLU A 349 -5.35 14.94 -13.16
CA GLU A 349 -5.73 13.62 -13.69
C GLU A 349 -6.58 13.76 -14.94
N SER A 350 -6.37 12.90 -15.93
CA SER A 350 -7.25 12.84 -17.11
C SER A 350 -8.63 12.28 -16.75
N GLY A 351 -9.62 12.46 -17.63
CA GLY A 351 -10.93 11.85 -17.45
C GLY A 351 -10.85 10.34 -17.28
N ALA A 352 -9.97 9.65 -18.02
CA ALA A 352 -9.79 8.21 -17.89
C ALA A 352 -9.14 7.81 -16.55
N GLU A 353 -8.17 8.59 -16.05
CA GLU A 353 -7.60 8.39 -14.72
C GLU A 353 -8.64 8.60 -13.62
N GLN A 354 -9.45 9.66 -13.72
CA GLN A 354 -10.53 9.95 -12.78
C GLN A 354 -11.59 8.84 -12.78
N ALA A 355 -11.97 8.35 -13.97
CA ALA A 355 -12.90 7.24 -14.11
C ALA A 355 -12.35 5.94 -13.48
N ILE A 356 -11.06 5.64 -13.65
CA ILE A 356 -10.44 4.51 -12.93
C ILE A 356 -10.46 4.73 -11.42
N THR A 357 -10.12 5.93 -10.93
CA THR A 357 -10.17 6.25 -9.50
C THR A 357 -11.57 6.08 -8.94
N GLN A 358 -12.62 6.46 -9.68
CA GLN A 358 -14.01 6.24 -9.30
C GLN A 358 -14.38 4.76 -9.29
N LEU A 359 -13.95 3.99 -10.29
CA LEU A 359 -14.16 2.54 -10.35
C LEU A 359 -13.47 1.79 -9.21
N THR A 360 -12.21 2.14 -8.90
CA THR A 360 -11.45 1.48 -7.82
C THR A 360 -11.98 1.89 -6.45
N SER A 361 -12.22 3.18 -6.21
CA SER A 361 -12.88 3.66 -5.01
C SER A 361 -14.32 3.17 -4.89
N GLY A 362 -14.93 2.68 -5.96
CA GLY A 362 -16.26 2.06 -5.96
C GLY A 362 -16.30 0.55 -6.08
N SER A 363 -15.20 -0.11 -5.74
CA SER A 363 -15.05 -1.55 -5.79
C SER A 363 -14.74 -2.15 -4.43
N VAL A 364 -14.61 -3.48 -4.38
CA VAL A 364 -14.09 -4.24 -3.23
C VAL A 364 -12.76 -3.73 -2.67
N LEU A 365 -11.98 -2.97 -3.45
CA LEU A 365 -10.72 -2.39 -3.01
C LEU A 365 -10.88 -1.30 -1.95
N GLN A 366 -12.03 -0.60 -1.93
CA GLN A 366 -12.28 0.51 -1.00
C GLN A 366 -12.29 0.05 0.47
N ALA A 367 -12.76 -1.18 0.71
CA ALA A 367 -12.99 -1.68 2.06
C ALA A 367 -11.71 -1.78 2.90
N GLY A 368 -10.52 -1.97 2.32
CA GLY A 368 -9.27 -2.14 3.09
C GLY A 368 -9.01 -3.58 3.58
N LEU A 369 -9.94 -4.51 3.35
CA LEU A 369 -9.80 -5.93 3.73
C LEU A 369 -8.81 -6.68 2.84
N LEU A 370 -8.74 -6.33 1.55
CA LEU A 370 -7.86 -6.98 0.57
C LEU A 370 -6.43 -6.40 0.61
N PRO A 371 -5.41 -7.22 0.34
CA PRO A 371 -4.04 -6.74 0.23
C PRO A 371 -3.85 -5.90 -1.03
N THR A 372 -3.66 -4.60 -0.85
CA THR A 372 -3.50 -3.62 -1.96
C THR A 372 -2.09 -3.02 -2.04
N GLY A 373 -1.19 -3.38 -1.10
CA GLY A 373 0.21 -2.94 -1.12
C GLY A 373 0.41 -1.43 -0.84
N THR A 374 -0.51 -0.82 -0.07
CA THR A 374 -0.56 0.62 0.19
C THR A 374 0.63 1.16 0.96
N TRP A 375 1.18 0.42 1.93
CA TRP A 375 2.26 0.88 2.79
C TRP A 375 3.63 0.33 2.40
N GLN A 376 4.51 1.23 1.94
CA GLN A 376 5.76 0.87 1.28
C GLN A 376 6.99 1.35 2.04
N THR A 377 8.03 0.52 2.06
CA THR A 377 9.26 0.78 2.82
C THR A 377 10.52 0.41 2.05
N ALA A 378 11.67 0.96 2.45
CA ALA A 378 12.97 0.59 1.89
C ALA A 378 13.37 -0.88 2.17
N GLN A 379 12.76 -1.53 3.17
CA GLN A 379 13.03 -2.92 3.53
C GLN A 379 11.94 -3.91 3.07
N GLY A 380 10.94 -3.46 2.31
CA GLY A 380 9.82 -4.28 1.86
C GLY A 380 8.47 -3.61 2.07
N ASN A 381 7.39 -4.31 1.77
CA ASN A 381 6.04 -3.78 1.96
C ASN A 381 5.48 -4.23 3.30
N VAL A 382 4.65 -3.38 3.90
CA VAL A 382 3.88 -3.71 5.11
C VAL A 382 2.45 -3.90 4.67
N ASP A 383 1.90 -5.05 5.01
CA ASP A 383 0.52 -5.38 4.70
C ASP A 383 -0.32 -5.24 5.96
N LEU A 384 -1.07 -4.14 6.02
CA LEU A 384 -2.01 -3.82 7.09
C LEU A 384 -3.45 -4.21 6.71
N SER A 385 -3.67 -4.87 5.57
CA SER A 385 -5.01 -5.33 5.19
C SER A 385 -5.48 -6.44 6.14
N GLY A 386 -6.81 -6.63 6.24
CA GLY A 386 -7.36 -7.68 7.12
C GLY A 386 -7.08 -9.12 6.65
N LEU A 387 -6.54 -9.33 5.44
CA LEU A 387 -6.24 -10.67 4.89
C LEU A 387 -4.74 -10.93 4.64
N GLY A 388 -3.94 -9.88 4.43
CA GLY A 388 -2.58 -10.01 3.89
C GLY A 388 -1.44 -10.03 4.92
N TRP A 389 -1.73 -9.90 6.22
CA TRP A 389 -0.69 -9.80 7.25
C TRP A 389 0.18 -11.06 7.37
N SER A 390 1.47 -10.86 7.66
CA SER A 390 2.48 -11.91 7.82
C SER A 390 3.40 -11.67 9.02
N PRO A 391 3.95 -12.72 9.65
CA PRO A 391 4.91 -12.58 10.74
C PRO A 391 6.19 -11.83 10.32
N GLY A 392 6.81 -11.14 11.27
CA GLY A 392 8.10 -10.46 11.07
C GLY A 392 8.03 -9.12 10.32
N GLN A 393 6.83 -8.58 10.07
CA GLN A 393 6.68 -7.24 9.50
C GLN A 393 7.16 -6.17 10.48
N ARG A 394 7.68 -5.07 9.93
CA ARG A 394 8.07 -3.87 10.70
C ARG A 394 7.21 -2.69 10.32
N SER A 395 7.05 -1.72 11.21
CA SER A 395 6.25 -0.51 10.99
C SER A 395 6.62 0.17 9.67
N PRO A 396 5.63 0.65 8.88
CA PRO A 396 5.89 1.22 7.56
C PRO A 396 6.58 2.58 7.63
N ILE A 397 6.36 3.29 8.72
CA ILE A 397 7.04 4.53 9.09
C ILE A 397 8.10 4.24 10.16
N ARG A 398 9.11 5.13 10.22
CA ARG A 398 10.05 5.12 11.34
C ARG A 398 9.42 5.88 12.50
N LEU A 399 9.36 5.23 13.65
CA LEU A 399 8.79 5.78 14.87
C LEU A 399 9.93 6.21 15.82
N PRO A 400 9.73 7.28 16.59
CA PRO A 400 10.67 7.65 17.65
C PRO A 400 10.69 6.58 18.74
N TYR A 401 11.88 6.17 19.18
CA TYR A 401 12.08 5.34 20.36
C TYR A 401 13.23 5.91 21.21
N ILE A 402 13.18 5.64 22.52
CA ILE A 402 14.16 6.12 23.48
C ILE A 402 15.32 5.11 23.57
N HIS A 403 16.53 5.56 23.28
CA HIS A 403 17.77 4.79 23.45
C HIS A 403 18.47 5.17 24.75
N ALA A 404 19.06 4.19 25.44
CA ALA A 404 19.71 4.36 26.75
C ALA A 404 18.74 4.95 27.81
N GLU A 405 17.50 4.44 27.80
CA GLU A 405 16.48 4.78 28.78
C GLU A 405 17.00 4.57 30.21
N GLY A 406 16.57 5.43 31.14
CA GLY A 406 17.04 5.42 32.53
C GLY A 406 18.45 6.01 32.76
N THR A 407 19.07 6.66 31.77
CA THR A 407 20.43 7.27 31.92
C THR A 407 20.50 8.73 31.48
N ASP A 408 21.58 9.43 31.85
CA ASP A 408 21.89 10.78 31.35
C ASP A 408 22.31 10.83 29.88
N ALA A 409 22.53 9.68 29.25
CA ALA A 409 22.85 9.53 27.82
C ALA A 409 21.61 9.25 26.95
N MET A 410 20.41 9.38 27.53
CA MET A 410 19.15 9.12 26.87
C MET A 410 18.96 9.99 25.62
N ARG A 411 18.53 9.37 24.50
CA ARG A 411 18.33 10.08 23.22
C ARG A 411 17.24 9.42 22.39
N ILE A 412 16.51 10.23 21.63
CA ILE A 412 15.50 9.73 20.70
C ILE A 412 16.20 9.28 19.42
N ARG A 413 15.89 8.06 18.99
CA ARG A 413 16.26 7.54 17.67
C ARG A 413 14.98 7.23 16.90
N ILE A 414 15.05 7.36 15.58
CA ILE A 414 13.89 7.19 14.70
C ILE A 414 14.12 5.92 13.88
N GLU A 415 13.47 4.82 14.29
CA GLU A 415 13.67 3.49 13.71
C GLU A 415 12.33 2.79 13.48
N ARG A 416 12.34 1.72 12.67
CA ARG A 416 11.15 0.89 12.48
C ARG A 416 11.00 -0.06 13.66
N GLN A 417 9.76 -0.32 14.06
CA GLN A 417 9.46 -1.25 15.16
C GLN A 417 8.87 -2.54 14.60
N ASP A 418 9.08 -3.65 15.28
CA ASP A 418 8.46 -4.93 14.89
C ASP A 418 6.96 -4.87 15.18
N LEU A 419 6.14 -5.33 14.23
CA LEU A 419 4.70 -5.41 14.39
C LEU A 419 4.36 -6.76 15.03
N GLY A 420 3.65 -6.72 16.16
CA GLY A 420 3.13 -7.91 16.82
C GLY A 420 2.09 -8.65 15.97
N THR A 421 1.76 -9.88 16.37
CA THR A 421 0.70 -10.66 15.70
C THR A 421 -0.66 -10.00 15.96
N PRO A 422 -1.40 -9.61 14.91
CA PRO A 422 -2.65 -8.89 15.05
C PRO A 422 -3.84 -9.82 15.33
N ALA A 423 -4.91 -9.27 15.90
CA ALA A 423 -6.10 -10.03 16.29
C ALA A 423 -6.92 -10.60 15.13
N HIS A 424 -6.76 -10.08 13.90
CA HIS A 424 -7.43 -10.59 12.70
C HIS A 424 -6.77 -11.86 12.14
N ARG A 425 -5.58 -12.24 12.62
CA ARG A 425 -4.89 -13.44 12.11
C ARG A 425 -5.61 -14.70 12.62
N PRO A 426 -6.08 -15.59 11.74
CA PRO A 426 -6.85 -16.78 12.13
C PRO A 426 -6.00 -17.96 12.59
N VAL A 427 -4.68 -17.83 12.65
CA VAL A 427 -3.73 -18.88 13.05
C VAL A 427 -2.76 -18.36 14.10
N THR A 428 -2.07 -19.26 14.80
CA THR A 428 -1.05 -18.85 15.78
C THR A 428 0.15 -18.17 15.10
N GLY A 429 0.89 -17.34 15.85
CA GLY A 429 1.88 -16.41 15.28
C GLY A 429 2.95 -17.04 14.39
N ASP A 430 3.30 -18.30 14.64
CA ASP A 430 4.39 -19.00 13.95
C ASP A 430 3.92 -19.88 12.77
N GLU A 431 2.61 -20.08 12.61
CA GLU A 431 2.06 -20.91 11.53
C GLU A 431 2.14 -20.20 10.17
N GLU A 432 2.65 -20.90 9.16
CA GLU A 432 2.70 -20.40 7.79
C GLU A 432 1.27 -20.31 7.22
N LEU A 433 0.93 -19.13 6.67
CA LEU A 433 -0.37 -18.85 6.08
C LEU A 433 -0.17 -18.22 4.71
N ARG A 434 -0.53 -18.97 3.67
CA ARG A 434 -0.51 -18.55 2.26
C ARG A 434 -1.93 -18.22 1.82
N LEU A 435 -2.22 -16.93 1.69
CA LEU A 435 -3.55 -16.44 1.30
C LEU A 435 -3.99 -16.99 -0.07
N LEU A 436 -3.03 -17.25 -0.97
CA LEU A 436 -3.28 -17.81 -2.29
C LEU A 436 -4.02 -19.16 -2.25
N ASP A 437 -3.80 -19.96 -1.20
CA ASP A 437 -4.42 -21.29 -1.05
C ASP A 437 -5.93 -21.18 -0.73
N TYR A 438 -6.40 -20.02 -0.25
CA TYR A 438 -7.80 -19.76 0.12
C TYR A 438 -8.52 -18.79 -0.83
N SER A 439 -7.92 -18.48 -1.99
CA SER A 439 -8.48 -17.56 -2.99
C SER A 439 -9.89 -17.97 -3.47
N ASP A 440 -10.10 -19.29 -3.63
CA ASP A 440 -11.39 -19.84 -4.06
C ASP A 440 -12.45 -19.77 -2.97
N ASP A 441 -12.08 -19.93 -1.69
CA ASP A 441 -13.01 -19.76 -0.56
C ASP A 441 -13.51 -18.33 -0.46
N VAL A 442 -12.60 -17.35 -0.53
CA VAL A 442 -12.97 -15.92 -0.52
C VAL A 442 -13.88 -15.61 -1.71
N SER A 443 -13.51 -16.08 -2.90
CA SER A 443 -14.31 -15.88 -4.12
C SER A 443 -15.70 -16.51 -4.00
N ALA A 444 -15.80 -17.73 -3.46
CA ALA A 444 -17.05 -18.45 -3.31
C ALA A 444 -17.98 -17.78 -2.29
N GLY A 445 -17.44 -17.37 -1.14
CA GLY A 445 -18.19 -16.62 -0.13
C GLY A 445 -18.73 -15.29 -0.64
N PHE A 446 -17.88 -14.55 -1.37
CA PHE A 446 -18.26 -13.28 -1.99
C PHE A 446 -19.40 -13.47 -2.99
N ALA A 447 -19.23 -14.39 -3.95
CA ALA A 447 -20.23 -14.65 -4.98
C ALA A 447 -21.55 -15.14 -4.40
N GLN A 448 -21.51 -15.92 -3.32
CA GLN A 448 -22.70 -16.44 -2.68
C GLN A 448 -23.54 -15.32 -2.05
N VAL A 449 -22.93 -14.49 -1.19
CA VAL A 449 -23.65 -13.36 -0.57
C VAL A 449 -24.08 -12.33 -1.62
N TYR A 450 -23.22 -12.01 -2.59
CA TYR A 450 -23.55 -11.09 -3.68
C TYR A 450 -24.81 -11.52 -4.44
N ARG A 451 -24.91 -12.80 -4.83
CA ARG A 451 -26.09 -13.31 -5.55
C ARG A 451 -27.34 -13.31 -4.68
N THR A 452 -27.22 -13.52 -3.37
CA THR A 452 -28.33 -13.36 -2.43
C THR A 452 -28.83 -11.91 -2.41
N LEU A 453 -27.92 -10.94 -2.29
CA LEU A 453 -28.24 -9.51 -2.34
C LEU A 453 -28.94 -9.13 -3.66
N LEU A 454 -28.41 -9.63 -4.79
CA LEU A 454 -28.97 -9.41 -6.12
C LEU A 454 -30.40 -9.97 -6.25
N ARG A 455 -30.68 -11.15 -5.68
CA ARG A 455 -31.99 -11.81 -5.75
C ARG A 455 -33.06 -11.09 -4.92
N HIS A 456 -32.69 -10.50 -3.79
CA HIS A 456 -33.62 -9.88 -2.84
C HIS A 456 -33.47 -8.35 -2.78
N ARG A 457 -33.21 -7.73 -3.94
CA ARG A 457 -32.88 -6.30 -4.05
C ARG A 457 -33.86 -5.37 -3.33
N ASP A 458 -35.16 -5.64 -3.42
CA ASP A 458 -36.19 -4.79 -2.83
C ASP A 458 -36.15 -4.84 -1.29
N GLU A 459 -36.00 -6.03 -0.70
CA GLU A 459 -35.88 -6.19 0.75
C GLU A 459 -34.60 -5.52 1.28
N VAL A 460 -33.48 -5.70 0.58
CA VAL A 460 -32.19 -5.07 0.93
C VAL A 460 -32.28 -3.55 0.81
N THR A 461 -33.05 -3.02 -0.15
CA THR A 461 -33.27 -1.57 -0.28
C THR A 461 -33.94 -1.00 0.96
N GLU A 462 -34.97 -1.65 1.48
CA GLU A 462 -35.65 -1.20 2.72
C GLU A 462 -34.73 -1.32 3.94
N LEU A 463 -33.87 -2.35 4.01
CA LEU A 463 -32.85 -2.46 5.05
C LEU A 463 -31.82 -1.33 4.98
N LEU A 464 -31.32 -0.99 3.79
CA LEU A 464 -30.35 0.10 3.63
C LEU A 464 -30.96 1.46 4.02
N ARG A 465 -32.25 1.68 3.75
CA ARG A 465 -32.92 2.93 4.13
C ARG A 465 -33.00 3.15 5.63
N THR A 466 -32.89 2.11 6.47
CA THR A 466 -32.88 2.31 7.92
C THR A 466 -31.65 3.06 8.41
N PHE A 467 -30.58 3.11 7.60
CA PHE A 467 -29.34 3.81 7.94
C PHE A 467 -29.39 5.32 7.70
N ALA A 468 -30.46 5.86 7.10
CA ALA A 468 -30.51 7.24 6.58
C ALA A 468 -30.09 8.32 7.61
N ASP A 469 -30.47 8.13 8.87
CA ASP A 469 -30.21 9.07 9.96
C ASP A 469 -28.97 8.69 10.82
N ASP A 470 -28.29 7.59 10.49
CA ASP A 470 -27.11 7.16 11.24
C ASP A 470 -25.92 8.07 10.98
N GLU A 471 -25.24 8.48 12.04
CA GLU A 471 -23.95 9.19 11.98
C GLU A 471 -22.86 8.24 11.50
N ILE A 472 -22.11 8.68 10.49
CA ILE A 472 -20.93 8.01 9.94
C ILE A 472 -19.71 8.93 10.04
N ARG A 473 -18.53 8.35 10.20
CA ARG A 473 -17.23 9.02 10.14
C ARG A 473 -16.78 9.11 8.70
N VAL A 474 -16.35 10.30 8.29
CA VAL A 474 -15.84 10.57 6.94
C VAL A 474 -14.33 10.79 7.01
N LEU A 475 -13.57 10.00 6.26
CA LEU A 475 -12.10 10.05 6.29
C LEU A 475 -11.55 11.03 5.26
N ILE A 476 -11.18 12.23 5.72
CA ILE A 476 -10.58 13.25 4.86
C ILE A 476 -9.07 13.01 4.65
N ARG A 477 -8.39 12.50 5.68
CA ARG A 477 -6.97 12.12 5.65
C ARG A 477 -6.71 10.93 6.56
N ASP A 478 -5.64 10.20 6.25
CA ASP A 478 -5.18 9.09 7.08
C ASP A 478 -4.80 9.57 8.48
N THR A 479 -5.34 8.92 9.50
CA THR A 479 -5.08 9.16 10.94
C THR A 479 -3.60 9.28 11.27
N VAL A 480 -2.74 8.47 10.64
CA VAL A 480 -1.29 8.49 10.89
C VAL A 480 -0.66 9.84 10.56
N THR A 481 -1.21 10.59 9.60
CA THR A 481 -0.75 11.96 9.28
C THR A 481 -0.96 12.88 10.48
N TYR A 482 -2.15 12.82 11.10
CA TYR A 482 -2.45 13.60 12.29
C TYR A 482 -1.64 13.15 13.50
N ALA A 483 -1.50 11.84 13.72
CA ALA A 483 -0.70 11.30 14.81
C ALA A 483 0.78 11.76 14.73
N MET A 484 1.36 11.74 13.53
CA MET A 484 2.72 12.25 13.29
C MET A 484 2.82 13.76 13.53
N LEU A 485 1.85 14.55 13.07
CA LEU A 485 1.82 16.00 13.32
C LEU A 485 1.69 16.31 14.81
N LEU A 486 0.86 15.59 15.55
CA LEU A 486 0.70 15.73 17.00
C LEU A 486 2.00 15.38 17.73
N ASP A 487 2.60 14.22 17.49
CA ASP A 487 3.84 13.80 18.15
C ASP A 487 4.98 14.81 17.92
N THR A 488 5.14 15.24 16.67
CA THR A 488 6.19 16.21 16.30
C THR A 488 5.89 17.63 16.79
N SER A 489 4.64 17.96 17.09
CA SER A 489 4.25 19.25 17.71
C SER A 489 4.71 19.42 19.16
N PHE A 490 5.26 18.35 19.77
CA PHE A 490 5.93 18.39 21.08
C PHE A 490 7.46 18.52 20.98
N HIS A 491 8.00 18.91 19.81
CA HIS A 491 9.41 19.29 19.71
C HIS A 491 9.68 20.59 20.49
N PRO A 492 10.79 20.71 21.25
CA PRO A 492 11.04 21.88 22.10
C PRO A 492 11.05 23.22 21.36
N ASP A 493 11.48 23.23 20.09
CA ASP A 493 11.50 24.46 19.26
C ASP A 493 10.11 25.01 18.98
N VAL A 494 9.10 24.15 18.83
CA VAL A 494 7.70 24.57 18.57
C VAL A 494 6.92 24.79 19.86
N LEU A 495 7.49 24.46 21.02
CA LEU A 495 6.84 24.61 22.33
C LEU A 495 7.13 25.95 23.03
N ARG A 496 8.02 26.77 22.45
CA ARG A 496 8.39 28.09 23.00
C ARG A 496 7.43 29.19 22.59
N ARG A 497 6.92 29.15 21.35
CA ARG A 497 6.06 30.18 20.76
C ARG A 497 4.83 29.53 20.13
N GLY A 498 3.65 30.10 20.35
CA GLY A 498 2.40 29.58 19.75
C GLY A 498 2.44 29.55 18.23
N LEU A 499 2.98 30.61 17.62
CA LEU A 499 3.13 30.74 16.17
C LEU A 499 3.99 29.65 15.53
N ASP A 500 4.98 29.10 16.25
CA ASP A 500 5.83 28.04 15.69
C ASP A 500 5.10 26.70 15.65
N ARG A 501 4.25 26.42 16.64
CA ARG A 501 3.33 25.28 16.60
C ARG A 501 2.24 25.46 15.53
N GLU A 502 1.80 26.68 15.31
CA GLU A 502 0.86 26.99 14.23
C GLU A 502 1.47 26.71 12.85
N ARG A 503 2.68 27.23 12.58
CA ARG A 503 3.45 26.95 11.37
C ARG A 503 3.76 25.47 11.18
N HIS A 504 3.93 24.73 12.27
CA HIS A 504 4.09 23.27 12.22
C HIS A 504 2.86 22.58 11.63
N PHE A 505 1.65 23.01 12.02
CA PHE A 505 0.41 22.48 11.45
C PHE A 505 0.09 22.98 10.03
N ASP A 506 0.77 24.04 9.54
CA ASP A 506 0.62 24.48 8.14
C ASP A 506 1.11 23.43 7.13
N TRP A 507 1.77 22.35 7.56
CA TRP A 507 2.02 21.16 6.74
C TRP A 507 0.76 20.56 6.12
N LEU A 508 -0.41 20.77 6.73
CA LEU A 508 -1.71 20.36 6.16
C LEU A 508 -2.01 21.02 4.80
N TRP A 509 -1.50 22.24 4.56
CA TRP A 509 -1.68 22.98 3.30
C TRP A 509 -0.92 22.37 2.13
N ARG A 510 0.10 21.54 2.38
CA ARG A 510 0.96 20.97 1.32
C ARG A 510 0.15 20.17 0.30
N ASP A 511 -0.86 19.45 0.76
CA ASP A 511 -1.67 18.59 -0.12
C ASP A 511 -2.84 19.34 -0.77
N ALA A 512 -3.22 20.52 -0.24
CA ALA A 512 -4.28 21.36 -0.79
C ALA A 512 -3.94 21.88 -2.20
N VAL A 513 -2.65 21.97 -2.54
CA VAL A 513 -2.19 22.28 -3.91
C VAL A 513 -2.67 21.24 -4.93
N TYR A 514 -2.77 19.98 -4.52
CA TYR A 514 -3.18 18.87 -5.37
C TYR A 514 -4.64 18.47 -5.19
N ARG A 515 -5.24 18.78 -4.02
CA ARG A 515 -6.64 18.52 -3.67
C ARG A 515 -7.24 19.79 -3.06
N PRO A 516 -7.67 20.78 -3.88
CA PRO A 516 -8.09 22.10 -3.41
C PRO A 516 -9.20 22.07 -2.35
N GLY A 517 -10.09 21.08 -2.37
CA GLY A 517 -11.14 20.93 -1.36
C GLY A 517 -10.63 20.76 0.07
N LEU A 518 -9.37 20.34 0.27
CA LEU A 518 -8.77 20.26 1.60
C LEU A 518 -8.70 21.64 2.28
N ALA A 519 -8.61 22.73 1.52
CA ALA A 519 -8.62 24.08 2.09
C ALA A 519 -9.87 24.35 2.96
N GLY A 520 -11.01 23.74 2.62
CA GLY A 520 -12.27 23.90 3.37
C GLY A 520 -12.29 23.21 4.73
N VAL A 521 -11.37 22.29 5.01
CA VAL A 521 -11.34 21.53 6.28
C VAL A 521 -10.18 21.91 7.21
N ILE A 522 -9.12 22.53 6.68
CA ILE A 522 -7.84 22.71 7.41
C ILE A 522 -8.01 23.46 8.73
N GLU A 523 -8.91 24.43 8.80
CA GLU A 523 -9.13 25.16 10.05
C GLU A 523 -9.75 24.26 11.15
N ALA A 524 -10.70 23.40 10.76
CA ALA A 524 -11.25 22.39 11.66
C ALA A 524 -10.18 21.39 12.11
N GLU A 525 -9.35 20.90 11.17
CA GLU A 525 -8.21 20.02 11.47
C GLU A 525 -7.27 20.66 12.50
N ARG A 526 -6.86 21.91 12.25
CA ARG A 526 -5.95 22.66 13.14
C ARG A 526 -6.54 22.84 14.54
N ARG A 527 -7.82 23.14 14.63
CA ARG A 527 -8.52 23.37 15.90
C ARG A 527 -8.51 22.10 16.77
N ASP A 528 -8.72 20.92 16.18
CA ASP A 528 -8.65 19.64 16.89
C ASP A 528 -7.22 19.29 17.31
N LEU A 529 -6.24 19.49 16.40
CA LEU A 529 -4.83 19.27 16.71
C LEU A 529 -4.32 20.16 17.85
N TRP A 530 -4.85 21.38 17.98
CA TRP A 530 -4.54 22.28 19.10
C TRP A 530 -5.12 21.80 20.44
N ARG A 531 -6.17 20.97 20.42
CA ARG A 531 -6.74 20.28 21.58
C ARG A 531 -6.04 18.95 21.89
N ASN A 532 -5.09 18.54 21.05
CA ASN A 532 -4.43 17.23 21.04
C ASN A 532 -5.36 16.07 20.67
N ASP A 533 -6.39 16.37 19.88
CA ASP A 533 -7.27 15.38 19.28
C ASP A 533 -6.85 15.11 17.83
N VAL A 534 -7.11 13.90 17.39
CA VAL A 534 -7.11 13.55 15.97
C VAL A 534 -8.39 14.15 15.37
N PRO A 535 -8.29 14.94 14.28
CA PRO A 535 -9.45 15.48 13.60
C PRO A 535 -10.45 14.40 13.20
N VAL A 536 -11.73 14.66 13.42
CA VAL A 536 -12.83 13.78 13.01
C VAL A 536 -13.88 14.59 12.27
N PHE A 537 -14.37 14.01 11.17
CA PHE A 537 -15.46 14.57 10.39
C PHE A 537 -16.59 13.56 10.35
N ALA A 538 -17.82 14.06 10.37
CA ALA A 538 -19.01 13.23 10.40
C ALA A 538 -20.03 13.68 9.35
N ALA A 539 -20.88 12.75 8.92
CA ALA A 539 -22.07 13.01 8.12
C ALA A 539 -23.18 12.05 8.60
N THR A 540 -24.42 12.30 8.20
CA THR A 540 -25.45 11.24 8.26
C THR A 540 -25.38 10.44 6.96
N ALA A 541 -25.64 9.12 7.00
CA ALA A 541 -25.49 8.29 5.81
C ALA A 541 -26.37 8.77 4.63
N GLY A 542 -27.57 9.29 4.91
CA GLY A 542 -28.48 9.89 3.92
C GLY A 542 -28.34 11.41 3.71
N GLY A 543 -27.40 12.08 4.39
CA GLY A 543 -27.26 13.54 4.38
C GLY A 543 -26.12 14.05 3.49
N PRO A 544 -26.27 15.24 2.87
CA PRO A 544 -25.24 15.83 2.00
C PRO A 544 -24.31 16.83 2.73
N VAL A 545 -24.31 16.85 4.07
CA VAL A 545 -23.59 17.85 4.87
C VAL A 545 -22.49 17.17 5.66
N LEU A 546 -21.26 17.67 5.49
CA LEU A 546 -20.12 17.32 6.30
C LEU A 546 -20.08 18.20 7.55
N TYR A 547 -19.81 17.59 8.71
CA TYR A 547 -19.67 18.26 9.99
C TYR A 547 -18.27 18.07 10.55
N ASP A 548 -17.75 19.10 11.21
CA ASP A 548 -16.54 19.00 12.02
C ASP A 548 -16.78 18.30 13.37
N SER A 549 -15.71 18.12 14.15
CA SER A 549 -15.75 17.53 15.48
C SER A 549 -16.67 18.24 16.50
N ALA A 550 -16.99 19.52 16.26
CA ALA A 550 -17.88 20.33 17.09
C ALA A 550 -19.34 20.31 16.60
N GLY A 551 -19.64 19.57 15.52
CA GLY A 551 -20.96 19.52 14.90
C GLY A 551 -21.28 20.75 14.05
N SER A 552 -20.28 21.54 13.66
CA SER A 552 -20.49 22.69 12.76
C SER A 552 -20.43 22.23 11.30
N PRO A 553 -21.34 22.69 10.43
CA PRO A 553 -21.36 22.29 9.03
C PRO A 553 -20.20 22.91 8.24
N LEU A 554 -19.66 22.16 7.26
CA LEU A 554 -18.58 22.56 6.37
C LEU A 554 -19.11 22.65 4.91
N PRO A 555 -19.75 23.77 4.52
CA PRO A 555 -20.46 23.88 3.23
C PRO A 555 -19.52 23.90 2.00
N ASP A 556 -18.24 24.21 2.20
CA ASP A 556 -17.25 24.28 1.11
C ASP A 556 -16.78 22.89 0.63
N VAL A 557 -17.23 21.83 1.28
CA VAL A 557 -16.93 20.44 0.92
C VAL A 557 -18.24 19.73 0.58
N PRO A 558 -18.74 19.86 -0.66
CA PRO A 558 -19.97 19.20 -1.08
C PRO A 558 -19.80 17.68 -1.03
N LEU A 559 -20.85 17.03 -0.55
CA LEU A 559 -20.86 15.61 -0.24
C LEU A 559 -22.05 14.93 -0.93
N GLU A 560 -21.77 13.86 -1.67
CA GLU A 560 -22.79 12.94 -2.16
C GLU A 560 -23.12 11.91 -1.07
N PRO A 561 -24.38 11.79 -0.62
CA PRO A 561 -24.75 10.91 0.49
C PRO A 561 -24.31 9.46 0.27
N GLY A 562 -23.70 8.85 1.28
CA GLY A 562 -23.21 7.47 1.20
C GLY A 562 -24.31 6.43 0.98
N LEU A 563 -25.49 6.66 1.55
CA LEU A 563 -26.66 5.80 1.35
C LEU A 563 -27.10 5.79 -0.12
N ASP A 564 -27.13 6.94 -0.78
CA ASP A 564 -27.49 7.03 -2.20
C ASP A 564 -26.51 6.24 -3.06
N ARG A 565 -25.22 6.31 -2.74
CA ARG A 565 -24.15 5.53 -3.42
C ARG A 565 -24.28 4.03 -3.17
N ALA A 566 -24.64 3.61 -1.96
CA ALA A 566 -24.90 2.20 -1.64
C ALA A 566 -26.15 1.67 -2.37
N LEU A 567 -27.22 2.47 -2.45
CA LEU A 567 -28.42 2.15 -3.22
C LEU A 567 -28.13 2.08 -4.73
N ALA A 568 -27.30 2.98 -5.26
CA ALA A 568 -26.83 2.90 -6.64
C ALA A 568 -26.03 1.62 -6.89
N THR A 569 -25.11 1.27 -5.97
CA THR A 569 -24.35 0.01 -6.03
C THR A 569 -25.28 -1.21 -6.05
N LEU A 570 -26.30 -1.23 -5.18
CA LEU A 570 -27.32 -2.27 -5.14
C LEU A 570 -28.10 -2.39 -6.47
N ALA A 571 -28.42 -1.25 -7.08
CA ALA A 571 -29.11 -1.20 -8.37
C ALA A 571 -28.24 -1.70 -9.54
N GLU A 572 -26.93 -1.51 -9.47
CA GLU A 572 -25.97 -1.92 -10.49
C GLU A 572 -25.51 -3.39 -10.37
N LEU A 573 -25.84 -4.07 -9.26
CA LEU A 573 -25.46 -5.47 -9.09
C LEU A 573 -25.91 -6.32 -10.28
N SER A 574 -25.00 -7.11 -10.82
CA SER A 574 -25.20 -7.95 -11.99
C SER A 574 -24.12 -9.03 -12.05
N GLU A 575 -24.30 -10.08 -12.87
CA GLU A 575 -23.24 -11.07 -13.06
C GLU A 575 -21.97 -10.46 -13.70
N ALA A 576 -22.12 -9.39 -14.49
CA ALA A 576 -20.98 -8.67 -15.07
C ALA A 576 -20.19 -7.88 -14.02
N ASP A 577 -20.89 -7.20 -13.10
CA ASP A 577 -20.22 -6.54 -11.98
C ASP A 577 -19.61 -7.57 -11.01
N LEU A 578 -20.32 -8.66 -10.68
CA LEU A 578 -19.78 -9.77 -9.88
C LEU A 578 -18.46 -10.30 -10.47
N ALA A 579 -18.40 -10.53 -11.78
CA ALA A 579 -17.19 -10.99 -12.46
C ALA A 579 -16.04 -9.98 -12.29
N ARG A 580 -16.31 -8.67 -12.39
CA ARG A 580 -15.32 -7.61 -12.16
C ARG A 580 -14.82 -7.59 -10.72
N GLN A 581 -15.71 -7.67 -9.73
CA GLN A 581 -15.32 -7.67 -8.32
C GLN A 581 -14.51 -8.92 -7.96
N LEU A 582 -14.90 -10.10 -8.44
CA LEU A 582 -14.14 -11.34 -8.26
C LEU A 582 -12.76 -11.26 -8.92
N TRP A 583 -12.67 -10.64 -10.10
CA TRP A 583 -11.38 -10.40 -10.75
C TRP A 583 -10.47 -9.51 -9.89
N LEU A 584 -10.99 -8.46 -9.26
CA LEU A 584 -10.23 -7.61 -8.33
C LEU A 584 -9.77 -8.38 -7.09
N VAL A 585 -10.64 -9.18 -6.47
CA VAL A 585 -10.30 -10.05 -5.32
C VAL A 585 -9.13 -10.96 -5.68
N ARG A 586 -9.24 -11.70 -6.79
CA ARG A 586 -8.22 -12.64 -7.25
C ARG A 586 -6.92 -11.94 -7.61
N SER A 587 -7.00 -10.77 -8.25
CA SER A 587 -5.84 -9.96 -8.59
C SER A 587 -5.07 -9.52 -7.35
N CYS A 588 -5.75 -9.02 -6.31
CA CYS A 588 -5.12 -8.65 -5.04
C CYS A 588 -4.40 -9.83 -4.39
N ILE A 589 -5.07 -10.98 -4.28
CA ILE A 589 -4.49 -12.19 -3.69
C ILE A 589 -3.26 -12.68 -4.50
N ALA A 590 -3.35 -12.70 -5.83
CA ALA A 590 -2.25 -13.10 -6.71
C ALA A 590 -1.05 -12.13 -6.58
N THR A 591 -1.30 -10.82 -6.54
CA THR A 591 -0.23 -9.83 -6.34
C THR A 591 0.41 -9.90 -4.96
N ASN A 592 -0.35 -10.22 -3.91
CA ASN A 592 0.19 -10.45 -2.57
C ASN A 592 1.14 -11.65 -2.56
N ALA A 593 0.76 -12.76 -3.20
CA ALA A 593 1.63 -13.94 -3.33
C ALA A 593 2.94 -13.62 -4.07
N LEU A 594 2.87 -12.86 -5.16
CA LEU A 594 4.06 -12.39 -5.89
C LEU A 594 4.95 -11.50 -5.02
N GLN A 595 4.35 -10.57 -4.28
CA GLN A 595 5.04 -9.64 -3.40
C GLN A 595 5.77 -10.37 -2.26
N ARG A 596 5.17 -11.42 -1.71
CA ARG A 596 5.76 -12.26 -0.65
C ARG A 596 6.83 -13.21 -1.18
N GLY A 597 7.04 -13.26 -2.49
CA GLY A 597 7.96 -14.23 -3.10
C GLY A 597 7.51 -15.68 -2.88
N GLU A 598 6.22 -15.89 -2.58
CA GLU A 598 5.70 -17.23 -2.29
C GLU A 598 6.00 -18.19 -3.45
N THR A 599 6.01 -19.48 -3.13
CA THR A 599 6.10 -20.51 -4.16
C THR A 599 4.93 -20.34 -5.11
N GLN A 600 5.22 -20.05 -6.37
CA GLN A 600 4.18 -19.80 -7.36
C GLN A 600 3.71 -21.14 -7.91
N ILE A 601 2.39 -21.35 -7.86
CA ILE A 601 1.76 -22.53 -8.46
C ILE A 601 1.24 -22.14 -9.83
N TYR A 602 1.96 -22.56 -10.89
CA TYR A 602 1.51 -22.38 -12.26
C TYR A 602 0.73 -23.62 -12.70
N THR A 603 -0.33 -23.39 -13.48
CA THR A 603 -1.10 -24.48 -14.09
C THR A 603 -0.29 -25.07 -15.21
N TYR A 604 0.10 -26.34 -15.07
CA TYR A 604 0.61 -27.13 -16.17
C TYR A 604 -0.52 -27.85 -16.88
N TYR A 605 -0.41 -27.94 -18.20
CA TYR A 605 -1.30 -28.76 -19.00
C TYR A 605 -0.48 -29.65 -19.94
N ASP A 606 -1.01 -30.84 -20.26
CA ASP A 606 -0.38 -31.79 -21.18
C ASP A 606 -0.40 -31.22 -22.61
N PHE A 607 0.57 -30.37 -22.92
CA PHE A 607 0.69 -29.74 -24.22
C PHE A 607 1.02 -30.76 -25.30
N ARG A 608 0.31 -30.67 -26.44
CA ARG A 608 0.60 -31.48 -27.62
C ARG A 608 0.65 -30.58 -28.86
N PRO A 609 1.74 -30.63 -29.66
CA PRO A 609 1.74 -29.96 -30.95
C PRO A 609 0.69 -30.60 -31.86
N ALA A 610 0.04 -29.80 -32.70
CA ALA A 610 -0.95 -30.30 -33.64
C ALA A 610 -0.29 -31.19 -34.72
N ASP A 611 -1.05 -32.15 -35.26
CA ASP A 611 -0.55 -33.04 -36.32
C ASP A 611 -0.14 -32.26 -37.59
N ARG A 612 -0.88 -31.18 -37.89
CA ARG A 612 -0.67 -30.30 -39.04
C ARG A 612 -0.88 -28.84 -38.64
N PRO A 613 -0.19 -27.89 -39.30
CA PRO A 613 -0.49 -26.46 -39.14
C PRO A 613 -1.94 -26.12 -39.45
N THR A 614 -2.53 -25.24 -38.64
CA THR A 614 -3.83 -24.61 -38.94
C THR A 614 -3.68 -23.47 -39.95
N ASP A 615 -4.81 -23.00 -40.47
CA ASP A 615 -4.87 -21.79 -41.32
C ASP A 615 -4.46 -20.54 -40.51
N PRO A 616 -3.59 -19.66 -41.04
CA PRO A 616 -3.27 -18.36 -40.45
C PRO A 616 -4.49 -17.51 -40.04
N ASP A 617 -5.61 -17.62 -40.76
CA ASP A 617 -6.84 -16.90 -40.43
C ASP A 617 -7.41 -17.29 -39.06
N ARG A 618 -7.14 -18.52 -38.57
CA ARG A 618 -7.53 -18.95 -37.22
C ARG A 618 -6.76 -18.18 -36.16
N PHE A 619 -5.46 -17.95 -36.35
CA PHE A 619 -4.67 -17.14 -35.43
C PHE A 619 -5.11 -15.67 -35.43
N LEU A 620 -5.43 -15.12 -36.61
CA LEU A 620 -5.98 -13.77 -36.71
C LEU A 620 -7.34 -13.63 -36.03
N ALA A 621 -8.19 -14.65 -36.09
CA ALA A 621 -9.45 -14.69 -35.36
C ALA A 621 -9.24 -14.71 -33.84
N GLY A 622 -8.32 -15.54 -33.33
CA GLY A 622 -7.97 -15.53 -31.90
C GLY A 622 -7.37 -14.19 -31.44
N ALA A 623 -6.53 -13.56 -32.26
CA ALA A 623 -6.03 -12.21 -31.99
C ALA A 623 -7.17 -11.18 -31.97
N ALA A 624 -8.18 -11.34 -32.84
CA ALA A 624 -9.38 -10.50 -32.82
C ALA A 624 -10.13 -10.62 -31.50
N GLU A 625 -10.33 -11.83 -30.98
CA GLU A 625 -11.03 -12.05 -29.70
C GLU A 625 -10.33 -11.34 -28.55
N VAL A 626 -9.00 -11.43 -28.49
CA VAL A 626 -8.19 -10.69 -27.50
C VAL A 626 -8.35 -9.18 -27.66
N ALA A 627 -8.30 -8.66 -28.90
CA ALA A 627 -8.44 -7.23 -29.15
C ALA A 627 -9.82 -6.70 -28.73
N HIS A 628 -10.89 -7.44 -29.01
CA HIS A 628 -12.24 -7.11 -28.57
C HIS A 628 -12.39 -7.21 -27.05
N ARG A 629 -11.78 -8.20 -26.40
CA ARG A 629 -11.74 -8.27 -24.94
C ARG A 629 -11.09 -7.03 -24.33
N LEU A 630 -9.93 -6.63 -24.83
CA LEU A 630 -9.23 -5.43 -24.37
C LEU A 630 -10.09 -4.17 -24.57
N ALA A 631 -10.85 -4.09 -25.66
CA ALA A 631 -11.80 -3.00 -25.89
C ALA A 631 -12.99 -3.02 -24.90
N GLU A 632 -13.48 -4.21 -24.53
CA GLU A 632 -14.57 -4.38 -23.56
C GLU A 632 -14.18 -3.91 -22.15
N ILE A 633 -12.96 -4.22 -21.71
CA ILE A 633 -12.47 -3.88 -20.37
C ILE A 633 -11.76 -2.51 -20.29
N ALA A 634 -11.75 -1.74 -21.39
CA ALA A 634 -11.14 -0.42 -21.44
C ALA A 634 -11.99 0.63 -20.72
N VAL A 635 -11.34 1.47 -19.91
CA VAL A 635 -11.94 2.66 -19.31
C VAL A 635 -11.60 3.85 -20.18
N ARG A 636 -12.62 4.44 -20.82
CA ARG A 636 -12.46 5.48 -21.83
C ARG A 636 -13.12 6.77 -21.37
N ALA A 637 -12.39 7.88 -21.44
CA ALA A 637 -12.92 9.22 -21.19
C ALA A 637 -11.99 10.28 -21.80
N ASP A 638 -12.57 11.38 -22.28
CA ASP A 638 -11.86 12.54 -22.84
C ASP A 638 -10.83 12.21 -23.95
N GLY A 639 -11.12 11.21 -24.80
CA GLY A 639 -10.21 10.79 -25.88
C GLY A 639 -8.98 10.02 -25.39
N GLU A 640 -9.04 9.47 -24.18
CA GLU A 640 -8.02 8.62 -23.58
C GLU A 640 -8.62 7.27 -23.17
N ALA A 641 -7.78 6.23 -23.17
CA ALA A 641 -8.15 4.89 -22.75
C ALA A 641 -7.11 4.31 -21.78
N LEU A 642 -7.59 3.74 -20.68
CA LEU A 642 -6.77 3.08 -19.67
C LEU A 642 -7.39 1.75 -19.24
N TRP A 643 -6.59 0.94 -18.56
CA TRP A 643 -7.00 -0.35 -18.01
C TRP A 643 -6.65 -0.40 -16.53
N ILE A 644 -7.44 -1.17 -15.79
CA ILE A 644 -7.13 -1.56 -14.42
C ILE A 644 -6.35 -2.87 -14.49
N GLY A 645 -5.27 -2.98 -13.73
CA GLY A 645 -4.45 -4.17 -13.67
C GLY A 645 -3.40 -4.11 -12.57
N PRO A 646 -2.79 -5.26 -12.28
CA PRO A 646 -1.64 -5.30 -11.40
C PRO A 646 -0.47 -4.58 -12.07
N HIS A 647 0.18 -3.71 -11.33
CA HIS A 647 1.34 -2.97 -11.80
C HIS A 647 2.38 -2.88 -10.69
N ARG A 648 3.64 -2.74 -11.11
CA ARG A 648 4.76 -2.54 -10.18
C ARG A 648 4.93 -1.06 -9.87
N THR A 649 4.79 -0.68 -8.59
CA THR A 649 5.03 0.71 -8.15
C THR A 649 6.48 0.97 -7.77
N ARG A 650 7.22 -0.07 -7.31
CA ARG A 650 8.63 -0.07 -6.89
C ARG A 650 9.27 -1.43 -7.18
N PRO A 651 10.61 -1.61 -7.08
CA PRO A 651 11.17 -2.95 -7.22
C PRO A 651 10.61 -3.80 -6.08
N ARG A 652 9.84 -4.85 -6.41
CA ARG A 652 9.16 -5.79 -5.51
C ARG A 652 7.78 -5.39 -4.94
N THR A 653 7.19 -4.27 -5.36
CA THR A 653 5.84 -3.90 -4.89
C THR A 653 4.81 -4.01 -5.99
N TRP A 654 3.81 -4.85 -5.77
CA TRP A 654 2.67 -5.03 -6.66
C TRP A 654 1.43 -4.39 -6.05
N SER A 655 0.65 -3.71 -6.87
CA SER A 655 -0.66 -3.17 -6.51
C SER A 655 -1.61 -3.27 -7.70
N VAL A 656 -2.92 -3.32 -7.44
CA VAL A 656 -3.95 -3.29 -8.47
C VAL A 656 -4.44 -1.85 -8.65
N GLY A 657 -4.44 -1.34 -9.89
CA GLY A 657 -4.88 0.02 -10.18
C GLY A 657 -4.70 0.37 -11.65
N ALA A 658 -4.67 1.67 -11.99
CA ALA A 658 -4.41 2.11 -13.36
C ALA A 658 -3.06 1.58 -13.86
N LEU A 659 -3.03 1.02 -15.07
CA LEU A 659 -1.79 0.57 -15.68
C LEU A 659 -0.81 1.75 -15.87
N SER A 660 0.47 1.44 -15.67
CA SER A 660 1.58 2.37 -15.88
C SER A 660 1.84 2.62 -17.37
N PRO A 661 2.66 3.61 -17.78
CA PRO A 661 3.00 3.81 -19.18
C PRO A 661 4.06 2.81 -19.70
N SER A 662 4.35 1.71 -18.99
CA SER A 662 5.33 0.71 -19.41
C SER A 662 4.92 -0.04 -20.68
N MET A 663 5.91 -0.50 -21.45
CA MET A 663 5.73 -1.47 -22.54
C MET A 663 5.68 -2.92 -22.05
N TYR A 664 6.14 -3.21 -20.83
CA TYR A 664 6.20 -4.59 -20.34
C TYR A 664 4.82 -5.10 -19.88
N ASP A 665 4.17 -4.33 -19.01
CA ASP A 665 2.88 -4.65 -18.37
C ASP A 665 1.88 -3.47 -18.40
N GLY A 666 2.25 -2.35 -19.03
CA GLY A 666 1.52 -1.08 -18.97
C GLY A 666 0.64 -0.79 -20.19
N VAL A 667 0.10 0.43 -20.25
CA VAL A 667 -0.81 0.88 -21.31
C VAL A 667 -0.17 0.94 -22.70
N LEU A 668 1.13 1.26 -22.80
CA LEU A 668 1.83 1.22 -24.09
C LEU A 668 1.89 -0.19 -24.67
N SER A 669 1.92 -1.20 -23.81
CA SER A 669 1.91 -2.61 -24.21
C SER A 669 0.60 -3.03 -24.87
N VAL A 670 -0.53 -2.52 -24.36
CA VAL A 670 -1.87 -2.71 -24.93
C VAL A 670 -2.01 -1.92 -26.24
N ALA A 671 -1.58 -0.65 -26.24
CA ALA A 671 -1.58 0.20 -27.43
C ALA A 671 -0.76 -0.42 -28.58
N PHE A 672 0.39 -1.02 -28.26
CA PHE A 672 1.26 -1.69 -29.23
C PHE A 672 0.54 -2.85 -29.92
N PHE A 673 -0.04 -3.78 -29.16
CA PHE A 673 -0.77 -4.91 -29.73
C PHE A 673 -1.98 -4.45 -30.56
N LEU A 674 -2.82 -3.58 -29.99
CA LEU A 674 -4.00 -3.07 -30.68
C LEU A 674 -3.64 -2.30 -31.95
N GLY A 675 -2.55 -1.53 -31.94
CA GLY A 675 -2.04 -0.81 -33.10
C GLY A 675 -1.67 -1.76 -34.23
N TYR A 676 -0.84 -2.76 -33.97
CA TYR A 676 -0.43 -3.75 -34.98
C TYR A 676 -1.62 -4.58 -35.50
N TYR A 677 -2.51 -5.02 -34.61
CA TYR A 677 -3.72 -5.74 -35.01
C TYR A 677 -4.62 -4.89 -35.90
N ALA A 678 -4.87 -3.62 -35.52
CA ALA A 678 -5.75 -2.72 -36.25
C ALA A 678 -5.20 -2.28 -37.61
N GLU A 679 -3.87 -2.11 -37.74
CA GLU A 679 -3.26 -1.90 -39.06
C GLU A 679 -3.33 -3.17 -39.92
N ALA A 680 -3.22 -4.35 -39.33
CA ALA A 680 -3.28 -5.60 -40.07
C ALA A 680 -4.68 -5.96 -40.57
N SER A 681 -5.69 -5.73 -39.74
CA SER A 681 -7.11 -6.03 -40.03
C SER A 681 -7.85 -4.89 -40.75
N GLY A 682 -7.36 -3.66 -40.66
CA GLY A 682 -8.06 -2.46 -41.13
C GLY A 682 -9.15 -1.95 -40.18
N ASP A 683 -9.22 -2.46 -38.94
CA ASP A 683 -10.21 -2.07 -37.95
C ASP A 683 -9.97 -0.63 -37.45
N ARG A 684 -10.88 0.28 -37.81
CA ARG A 684 -10.79 1.70 -37.44
C ARG A 684 -11.14 1.97 -35.97
N GLN A 685 -12.00 1.17 -35.35
CA GLN A 685 -12.40 1.37 -33.97
C GLN A 685 -11.26 0.99 -33.03
N LEU A 686 -10.63 -0.17 -33.27
CA LEU A 686 -9.47 -0.62 -32.50
C LEU A 686 -8.25 0.27 -32.74
N ARG A 687 -8.08 0.81 -33.95
CA ARG A 687 -7.07 1.85 -34.21
C ARG A 687 -7.31 3.10 -33.36
N GLY A 688 -8.56 3.54 -33.24
CA GLY A 688 -8.94 4.66 -32.37
C GLY A 688 -8.57 4.37 -30.92
N LEU A 689 -8.95 3.20 -30.40
CA LEU A 689 -8.63 2.78 -29.04
C LEU A 689 -7.12 2.71 -28.77
N ALA A 690 -6.33 2.18 -29.72
CA ALA A 690 -4.87 2.14 -29.61
C ALA A 690 -4.26 3.56 -29.50
N ARG A 691 -4.79 4.53 -30.25
CA ARG A 691 -4.36 5.93 -30.18
C ARG A 691 -4.76 6.60 -28.87
N GLU A 692 -5.98 6.36 -28.38
CA GLU A 692 -6.44 6.84 -27.07
C GLU A 692 -5.55 6.30 -25.93
N ALA A 693 -5.14 5.03 -26.01
CA ALA A 693 -4.21 4.41 -25.07
C ALA A 693 -2.80 5.03 -25.12
N ALA A 694 -2.27 5.27 -26.33
CA ALA A 694 -0.98 5.95 -26.50
C ALA A 694 -1.01 7.39 -25.96
N ALA A 695 -2.11 8.12 -26.19
CA ALA A 695 -2.31 9.47 -25.66
C ALA A 695 -2.32 9.49 -24.12
N ALA A 696 -3.05 8.55 -23.50
CA ALA A 696 -3.08 8.39 -22.05
C ALA A 696 -1.66 8.14 -21.49
N ALA A 697 -0.88 7.26 -22.14
CA ALA A 697 0.50 6.97 -21.75
C ALA A 697 1.40 8.21 -21.81
N VAL A 698 1.35 8.98 -22.91
CA VAL A 698 2.12 10.22 -23.08
C VAL A 698 1.76 11.24 -22.01
N ARG A 699 0.47 11.37 -21.66
CA ARG A 699 0.05 12.26 -20.57
C ARG A 699 0.60 11.82 -19.21
N GLN A 700 0.53 10.52 -18.89
CA GLN A 700 1.13 9.98 -17.68
C GLN A 700 2.65 10.27 -17.60
N ILE A 701 3.35 10.10 -18.72
CA ILE A 701 4.78 10.40 -18.85
C ILE A 701 5.07 11.88 -18.55
N ARG A 702 4.36 12.80 -19.22
CA ARG A 702 4.52 14.26 -19.05
C ARG A 702 4.19 14.69 -17.61
N ARG A 703 3.12 14.17 -17.00
CA ARG A 703 2.72 14.47 -15.60
C ARG A 703 3.77 14.01 -14.59
N ARG A 704 4.32 12.80 -14.75
CA ARG A 704 5.39 12.28 -13.87
C ARG A 704 6.66 13.12 -13.95
N ALA A 705 6.97 13.72 -15.11
CA ALA A 705 8.11 14.62 -15.25
C ALA A 705 7.94 15.96 -14.50
N LEU A 706 6.69 16.44 -14.33
CA LEU A 706 6.39 17.70 -13.63
C LEU A 706 6.35 17.55 -12.11
N ARG A 707 5.90 16.39 -11.62
CA ARG A 707 5.90 16.09 -10.19
C ARG A 707 7.33 15.74 -9.78
N ARG A 708 8.07 16.73 -9.26
CA ARG A 708 9.36 16.53 -8.54
C ARG A 708 9.16 15.71 -7.26
N VAL A 709 8.55 14.53 -7.35
CA VAL A 709 8.44 13.59 -6.24
C VAL A 709 9.86 13.14 -5.91
N HIS A 710 10.16 13.10 -4.62
CA HIS A 710 11.47 12.77 -4.06
C HIS A 710 12.27 11.75 -4.90
N PRO A 711 13.60 11.94 -5.06
CA PRO A 711 14.51 11.02 -5.79
C PRO A 711 14.62 9.60 -5.22
N THR A 712 13.73 9.18 -4.32
CA THR A 712 13.83 7.95 -3.55
C THR A 712 12.97 6.81 -4.09
N ALA A 713 12.32 6.99 -5.23
CA ALA A 713 11.83 5.87 -6.02
C ALA A 713 12.71 5.74 -7.26
N ASN A 714 13.28 4.56 -7.47
CA ASN A 714 13.91 4.09 -8.71
C ASN A 714 12.90 4.07 -9.90
N ALA A 715 12.01 5.06 -10.00
CA ALA A 715 10.86 5.12 -10.92
C ALA A 715 11.24 5.36 -12.39
N ASP A 716 12.55 5.44 -12.69
CA ASP A 716 13.12 5.46 -14.03
C ASP A 716 13.96 4.19 -14.26
N PHE A 717 13.40 3.00 -14.01
CA PHE A 717 14.06 1.75 -14.40
C PHE A 717 14.47 1.83 -15.88
N GLY A 718 15.69 1.38 -16.17
CA GLY A 718 16.14 1.23 -17.56
C GLY A 718 15.39 0.09 -18.24
N GLY A 719 15.74 -0.17 -19.49
CA GLY A 719 15.30 -1.39 -20.16
C GLY A 719 13.82 -1.41 -20.51
N LEU A 720 13.33 -2.61 -20.79
CA LEU A 720 12.00 -2.85 -21.37
C LEU A 720 10.84 -2.56 -20.39
N CYS A 721 11.06 -2.68 -19.09
CA CYS A 721 10.07 -2.37 -18.05
C CYS A 721 9.91 -0.88 -17.81
N GLY A 722 10.90 -0.06 -18.17
CA GLY A 722 10.89 1.38 -17.91
C GLY A 722 11.15 2.21 -19.18
N LEU A 723 12.11 3.14 -19.12
CA LEU A 723 12.29 4.16 -20.17
C LEU A 723 12.61 3.55 -21.54
N GLY A 724 13.41 2.48 -21.58
CA GLY A 724 13.76 1.80 -22.84
C GLY A 724 12.52 1.22 -23.53
N GLY A 725 11.64 0.55 -22.78
CA GLY A 725 10.39 0.02 -23.30
C GLY A 725 9.43 1.11 -23.78
N MET A 726 9.36 2.24 -23.08
CA MET A 726 8.58 3.40 -23.55
C MET A 726 9.10 3.95 -24.87
N VAL A 727 10.42 4.10 -25.01
CA VAL A 727 11.06 4.49 -26.28
C VAL A 727 10.76 3.47 -27.38
N TYR A 728 10.88 2.18 -27.09
CA TYR A 728 10.58 1.10 -28.03
C TYR A 728 9.14 1.18 -28.54
N ALA A 729 8.15 1.21 -27.64
CA ALA A 729 6.74 1.25 -28.00
C ALA A 729 6.37 2.52 -28.79
N LEU A 730 6.82 3.69 -28.34
CA LEU A 730 6.54 4.96 -29.02
C LEU A 730 7.23 5.05 -30.39
N THR A 731 8.42 4.45 -30.55
CA THR A 731 9.08 4.36 -31.85
C THR A 731 8.25 3.52 -32.83
N HIS A 732 7.76 2.37 -32.39
CA HIS A 732 6.91 1.51 -33.21
C HIS A 732 5.58 2.16 -33.57
N LEU A 733 4.86 2.70 -32.59
CA LEU A 733 3.58 3.36 -32.83
C LEU A 733 3.73 4.63 -33.67
N GLY A 734 4.80 5.41 -33.44
CA GLY A 734 5.13 6.59 -34.23
C GLY A 734 5.39 6.24 -35.69
N GLU A 735 6.16 5.18 -35.96
CA GLU A 735 6.42 4.73 -37.32
C GLU A 735 5.17 4.12 -37.98
N LEU A 736 4.48 3.22 -37.26
CA LEU A 736 3.28 2.53 -37.73
C LEU A 736 2.17 3.50 -38.18
N TRP A 737 2.10 4.67 -37.54
CA TRP A 737 1.08 5.69 -37.78
C TRP A 737 1.59 6.95 -38.47
N ALA A 738 2.87 7.00 -38.83
CA ALA A 738 3.56 8.21 -39.29
C ALA A 738 3.34 9.43 -38.37
N ASP A 739 3.34 9.21 -37.05
CA ASP A 739 3.02 10.19 -36.02
C ASP A 739 4.30 10.81 -35.43
N GLN A 740 4.58 12.05 -35.85
CA GLN A 740 5.79 12.78 -35.43
C GLN A 740 5.74 13.22 -33.97
N GLU A 741 4.57 13.34 -33.34
CA GLU A 741 4.49 13.69 -31.92
C GLU A 741 4.98 12.53 -31.06
N LEU A 742 4.56 11.30 -31.38
CA LEU A 742 5.03 10.09 -30.67
C LEU A 742 6.53 9.88 -30.83
N LEU A 743 7.09 10.10 -32.02
CA LEU A 743 8.53 10.06 -32.25
C LEU A 743 9.26 11.16 -31.46
N GLY A 744 8.69 12.36 -31.37
CA GLY A 744 9.22 13.46 -30.55
C GLY A 744 9.26 13.13 -29.06
N GLU A 745 8.24 12.44 -28.55
CA GLU A 745 8.22 11.93 -27.17
C GLU A 745 9.26 10.83 -26.96
N ALA A 746 9.43 9.90 -27.92
CA ALA A 746 10.49 8.89 -27.87
C ALA A 746 11.89 9.54 -27.78
N HIS A 747 12.15 10.61 -28.54
CA HIS A 747 13.39 11.39 -28.46
C HIS A 747 13.57 12.08 -27.09
N THR A 748 12.49 12.62 -26.53
CA THR A 748 12.51 13.27 -25.21
C THR A 748 12.88 12.26 -24.10
N LEU A 749 12.32 11.05 -24.18
CA LEU A 749 12.65 9.95 -23.28
C LEU A 749 14.07 9.42 -23.50
N ALA A 750 14.53 9.31 -24.75
CA ALA A 750 15.91 8.95 -25.08
C ALA A 750 16.91 9.93 -24.44
N ALA A 751 16.64 11.24 -24.52
CA ALA A 751 17.46 12.24 -23.85
C ALA A 751 17.45 12.09 -22.32
N ARG A 752 16.35 11.62 -21.72
CA ARG A 752 16.28 11.30 -20.28
C ARG A 752 17.14 10.08 -19.94
N ILE A 753 17.08 9.01 -20.73
CA ILE A 753 17.99 7.84 -20.61
C ILE A 753 19.43 8.34 -20.59
N GLY A 754 19.82 9.23 -21.50
CA GLY A 754 21.17 9.80 -21.55
C GLY A 754 21.64 10.53 -20.28
N ARG A 755 20.71 11.03 -19.44
CA ARG A 755 21.02 11.70 -18.17
C ARG A 755 21.09 10.72 -16.99
N THR A 756 20.38 9.59 -17.07
CA THR A 756 20.23 8.64 -15.96
C THR A 756 21.02 7.35 -16.14
N ILE A 757 21.46 7.02 -17.37
CA ILE A 757 22.10 5.72 -17.67
C ILE A 757 23.34 5.43 -16.83
N GLY A 758 24.14 6.44 -16.50
CA GLY A 758 25.31 6.26 -15.62
C GLY A 758 24.99 5.93 -14.16
N GLN A 759 23.71 5.99 -13.77
CA GLN A 759 23.22 5.59 -12.45
C GLN A 759 22.61 4.17 -12.47
N ASP A 760 22.51 3.53 -13.63
CA ASP A 760 21.97 2.18 -13.76
C ASP A 760 22.86 1.15 -13.06
N THR A 761 22.22 0.30 -12.26
CA THR A 761 22.87 -0.78 -11.52
C THR A 761 22.24 -2.14 -11.75
N GLU A 762 21.28 -2.22 -12.67
CA GLU A 762 20.58 -3.46 -13.02
C GLU A 762 21.11 -4.04 -14.33
N PHE A 763 21.55 -3.21 -15.27
CA PHE A 763 22.25 -3.55 -16.53
C PHE A 763 21.47 -4.37 -17.56
N ALA A 764 20.53 -5.23 -17.15
CA ALA A 764 19.91 -6.24 -17.99
C ALA A 764 18.84 -5.68 -18.95
N VAL A 765 18.28 -6.56 -19.78
CA VAL A 765 17.34 -6.19 -20.84
C VAL A 765 15.99 -5.71 -20.28
N ALA A 766 15.49 -6.37 -19.24
CA ALA A 766 14.21 -6.04 -18.66
C ALA A 766 14.22 -4.71 -17.91
N ASP A 767 15.28 -4.40 -17.17
CA ASP A 767 15.29 -3.36 -16.13
C ASP A 767 16.50 -2.41 -16.17
N GLY A 768 17.44 -2.60 -17.10
CA GLY A 768 18.71 -1.86 -17.14
C GLY A 768 19.16 -1.37 -18.52
N ALA A 769 20.44 -1.01 -18.58
CA ALA A 769 21.05 -0.36 -19.74
C ALA A 769 20.97 -1.17 -21.04
N ALA A 770 21.05 -2.50 -20.99
CA ALA A 770 20.99 -3.35 -22.19
C ALA A 770 19.67 -3.20 -22.95
N GLY A 771 18.53 -3.15 -22.26
CA GLY A 771 17.24 -2.95 -22.91
C GLY A 771 17.09 -1.53 -23.46
N SER A 772 17.59 -0.52 -22.72
CA SER A 772 17.63 0.86 -23.21
C SER A 772 18.46 0.99 -24.48
N LEU A 773 19.61 0.31 -24.54
CA LEU A 773 20.49 0.28 -25.70
C LEU A 773 19.78 -0.31 -26.92
N LEU A 774 19.10 -1.45 -26.76
CA LEU A 774 18.34 -2.09 -27.84
C LEU A 774 17.22 -1.18 -28.35
N ALA A 775 16.47 -0.53 -27.45
CA ALA A 775 15.44 0.44 -27.83
C ALA A 775 16.01 1.67 -28.57
N LEU A 776 17.13 2.21 -28.11
CA LEU A 776 17.83 3.33 -28.77
C LEU A 776 18.34 2.93 -30.16
N ALA A 777 18.84 1.70 -30.33
CA ALA A 777 19.24 1.18 -31.63
C ALA A 777 18.04 1.10 -32.60
N GLY A 778 16.88 0.65 -32.11
CA GLY A 778 15.65 0.66 -32.89
C GLY A 778 15.21 2.07 -33.30
N LEU A 779 15.23 3.03 -32.37
CA LEU A 779 14.94 4.44 -32.66
C LEU A 779 15.92 5.03 -33.69
N HIS A 780 17.21 4.71 -33.59
CA HIS A 780 18.22 5.16 -34.56
C HIS A 780 17.95 4.62 -35.97
N GLN A 781 17.47 3.38 -36.09
CA GLN A 781 17.15 2.80 -37.40
C GLN A 781 15.97 3.50 -38.08
N VAL A 782 14.97 3.92 -37.31
CA VAL A 782 13.80 4.66 -37.83
C VAL A 782 14.15 6.12 -38.12
N ASN A 783 14.83 6.77 -37.17
CA ASN A 783 15.12 8.19 -37.21
C ASN A 783 16.59 8.44 -36.84
N GLY A 784 17.47 8.33 -37.84
CA GLY A 784 18.94 8.32 -37.77
C GLY A 784 19.65 9.59 -37.26
N ALA A 785 19.09 10.28 -36.27
CA ALA A 785 19.71 11.43 -35.64
C ALA A 785 21.03 11.04 -34.94
N GLY A 786 22.10 11.80 -35.21
CA GLY A 786 23.43 11.54 -34.64
C GLY A 786 23.48 11.57 -33.12
N SER A 787 22.60 12.35 -32.48
CA SER A 787 22.48 12.39 -31.02
C SER A 787 22.07 11.04 -30.40
N ILE A 788 21.36 10.17 -31.14
CA ILE A 788 21.00 8.83 -30.64
C ILE A 788 22.22 7.90 -30.64
N LEU A 789 23.13 8.01 -31.61
CA LEU A 789 24.37 7.23 -31.62
C LEU A 789 25.23 7.52 -30.38
N ASP A 790 25.28 8.77 -29.94
CA ASP A 790 25.99 9.15 -28.70
C ASP A 790 25.34 8.52 -27.46
N LEU A 791 24.00 8.37 -27.45
CA LEU A 791 23.29 7.70 -26.37
C LEU A 791 23.53 6.20 -26.37
N ILE A 792 23.53 5.55 -27.54
CA ILE A 792 23.89 4.14 -27.70
C ILE A 792 25.31 3.91 -27.19
N ARG A 793 26.26 4.79 -27.57
CA ARG A 793 27.65 4.74 -27.11
C ARG A 793 27.73 4.86 -25.59
N LYS A 794 27.03 5.82 -24.97
CA LYS A 794 26.99 5.97 -23.52
C LYS A 794 26.44 4.73 -22.80
N ALA A 795 25.38 4.12 -23.31
CA ALA A 795 24.81 2.91 -22.74
C ALA A 795 25.78 1.71 -22.88
N ALA A 796 26.41 1.57 -24.04
CA ALA A 796 27.39 0.51 -24.29
C ALA A 796 28.66 0.69 -23.45
N ASP A 797 29.20 1.90 -23.34
CA ASP A 797 30.35 2.23 -22.49
C ASP A 797 30.00 1.94 -21.01
N HIS A 798 28.81 2.33 -20.53
CA HIS A 798 28.37 1.99 -19.17
C HIS A 798 28.35 0.49 -18.89
N LEU A 799 27.87 -0.32 -19.85
CA LEU A 799 27.90 -1.77 -19.73
C LEU A 799 29.34 -2.31 -19.69
N VAL A 800 30.23 -1.83 -20.57
CA VAL A 800 31.63 -2.26 -20.58
C VAL A 800 32.34 -1.88 -19.28
N ASP A 801 32.17 -0.64 -18.81
CA ASP A 801 32.85 -0.10 -17.64
C ASP A 801 32.43 -0.81 -16.34
N ASN A 802 31.22 -1.36 -16.29
CA ASN A 802 30.69 -2.09 -15.14
C ASN A 802 30.80 -3.61 -15.27
N GLN A 803 31.40 -4.14 -16.34
CA GLN A 803 31.61 -5.57 -16.50
C GLN A 803 32.65 -6.08 -15.49
N GLN A 804 32.32 -7.15 -14.76
CA GLN A 804 33.20 -7.73 -13.74
C GLN A 804 33.63 -9.15 -14.11
N PRO A 805 34.84 -9.60 -13.71
CA PRO A 805 35.29 -10.96 -13.98
C PRO A 805 34.46 -11.98 -13.18
N TYR A 806 33.95 -12.99 -13.88
CA TYR A 806 33.24 -14.12 -13.30
C TYR A 806 33.62 -15.39 -14.06
N GLY A 807 34.13 -16.40 -13.35
CA GLY A 807 34.59 -17.65 -13.98
C GLY A 807 35.66 -17.41 -15.05
N ALA A 808 35.55 -18.10 -16.18
CA ALA A 808 36.38 -17.93 -17.37
C ALA A 808 36.01 -16.72 -18.24
N GLY A 809 34.98 -15.96 -17.85
CA GLY A 809 34.47 -14.82 -18.60
C GLY A 809 34.28 -13.57 -17.74
N ALA A 810 33.29 -12.76 -18.10
CA ALA A 810 32.93 -11.56 -17.35
C ALA A 810 31.45 -11.24 -17.53
N SER A 811 30.79 -10.76 -16.48
CA SER A 811 29.35 -10.49 -16.47
C SER A 811 28.98 -9.39 -15.46
N TRP A 812 27.68 -9.17 -15.25
CA TRP A 812 27.09 -8.12 -14.42
C TRP A 812 26.17 -8.76 -13.38
N LEU A 813 26.44 -8.51 -12.10
CA LEU A 813 25.52 -8.89 -11.02
C LEU A 813 24.63 -7.68 -10.70
N PRO A 814 23.32 -7.73 -10.98
CA PRO A 814 22.41 -6.63 -10.66
C PRO A 814 22.42 -6.31 -9.16
N ARG A 815 22.47 -5.03 -8.80
CA ARG A 815 22.57 -4.58 -7.40
C ARG A 815 21.39 -5.09 -6.58
N LEU A 816 20.16 -4.94 -7.09
CA LEU A 816 18.98 -5.42 -6.38
C LEU A 816 19.06 -6.94 -6.14
N MET A 817 19.61 -7.71 -7.07
CA MET A 817 19.75 -9.14 -6.89
C MET A 817 20.73 -9.50 -5.77
N GLN A 818 21.86 -8.78 -5.71
CA GLN A 818 22.89 -8.94 -4.69
C GLN A 818 22.41 -8.51 -3.30
N GLU A 819 21.85 -7.30 -3.17
CA GLU A 819 21.38 -6.75 -1.89
C GLU A 819 20.27 -7.60 -1.28
N ASN A 820 19.46 -8.25 -2.12
CA ASN A 820 18.40 -9.15 -1.69
C ASN A 820 18.86 -10.60 -1.48
N GLY A 821 20.15 -10.90 -1.63
CA GLY A 821 20.69 -12.25 -1.46
C GLY A 821 20.13 -13.28 -2.45
N LEU A 822 19.54 -12.85 -3.57
CA LEU A 822 18.86 -13.72 -4.53
C LEU A 822 19.84 -14.57 -5.34
N ALA A 823 21.02 -14.04 -5.65
CA ALA A 823 22.12 -14.80 -6.22
C ALA A 823 23.46 -14.21 -5.78
N SER A 824 24.47 -15.06 -5.70
CA SER A 824 25.87 -14.69 -5.48
C SER A 824 26.66 -14.50 -6.78
N GLN A 825 26.05 -14.85 -7.93
CA GLN A 825 26.68 -14.78 -9.24
C GLN A 825 25.65 -14.38 -10.33
N PRO A 826 26.09 -13.79 -11.45
CA PRO A 826 25.20 -13.31 -12.51
C PRO A 826 24.36 -14.41 -13.19
N LEU A 827 23.13 -14.07 -13.59
CA LEU A 827 22.24 -14.99 -14.29
C LEU A 827 22.67 -15.23 -15.75
N ALA A 828 22.29 -16.38 -16.33
CA ALA A 828 22.54 -16.68 -17.74
C ALA A 828 21.52 -16.05 -18.71
N GLY A 829 20.24 -15.97 -18.31
CA GLY A 829 19.09 -15.74 -19.20
C GLY A 829 19.04 -14.40 -19.97
N PHE A 830 18.04 -14.23 -20.83
CA PHE A 830 17.90 -13.06 -21.69
C PHE A 830 17.40 -11.81 -20.96
N ALA A 831 16.29 -11.93 -20.23
CA ALA A 831 15.62 -10.78 -19.64
C ALA A 831 16.46 -10.11 -18.54
N HIS A 832 17.03 -10.91 -17.64
CA HIS A 832 17.72 -10.44 -16.44
C HIS A 832 19.19 -10.89 -16.35
N GLY A 833 19.76 -11.41 -17.45
CA GLY A 833 21.04 -12.11 -17.41
C GLY A 833 22.01 -11.78 -18.53
N THR A 834 23.12 -12.50 -18.48
CA THR A 834 24.33 -12.30 -19.28
C THR A 834 24.06 -12.38 -20.78
N ALA A 835 23.23 -13.34 -21.23
CA ALA A 835 22.97 -13.55 -22.65
C ALA A 835 22.29 -12.34 -23.31
N GLY A 836 21.34 -11.70 -22.62
CA GLY A 836 20.67 -10.50 -23.12
C GLY A 836 21.61 -9.29 -23.21
N ILE A 837 22.50 -9.13 -22.22
CA ILE A 837 23.50 -8.05 -22.23
C ILE A 837 24.52 -8.26 -23.36
N ALA A 838 24.95 -9.51 -23.60
CA ALA A 838 25.82 -9.85 -24.73
C ALA A 838 25.17 -9.53 -26.09
N ALA A 839 23.87 -9.79 -26.24
CA ALA A 839 23.11 -9.42 -27.43
C ALA A 839 23.01 -7.89 -27.64
N ALA A 840 22.81 -7.13 -26.55
CA ALA A 840 22.81 -5.67 -26.60
C ALA A 840 24.19 -5.10 -26.99
N LEU A 841 25.28 -5.61 -26.41
CA LEU A 841 26.64 -5.21 -26.77
C LEU A 841 26.98 -5.56 -28.21
N THR A 842 26.53 -6.71 -28.71
CA THR A 842 26.68 -7.09 -30.11
C THR A 842 25.93 -6.14 -31.05
N THR A 843 24.74 -5.68 -30.64
CA THR A 843 24.00 -4.64 -31.36
C THR A 843 24.79 -3.33 -31.39
N ALA A 844 25.39 -2.93 -30.28
CA ALA A 844 26.26 -1.76 -30.23
C ALA A 844 27.49 -1.91 -31.13
N THR A 845 28.13 -3.08 -31.20
CA THR A 845 29.23 -3.34 -32.15
C THR A 845 28.79 -3.09 -33.58
N ARG A 846 27.62 -3.60 -33.99
CA ARG A 846 27.10 -3.42 -35.36
C ARG A 846 26.81 -1.96 -35.68
N VAL A 847 26.27 -1.21 -34.72
CA VAL A 847 25.85 0.19 -34.92
C VAL A 847 27.03 1.15 -34.85
N LEU A 848 27.99 0.92 -33.94
CA LEU A 848 29.09 1.84 -33.65
C LEU A 848 30.43 1.44 -34.28
N GLY A 849 30.62 0.17 -34.65
CA GLY A 849 31.86 -0.35 -35.23
C GLY A 849 33.05 -0.42 -34.26
N ASP A 850 32.81 -0.42 -32.95
CA ASP A 850 33.86 -0.46 -31.91
C ASP A 850 34.03 -1.90 -31.36
N GLU A 851 35.24 -2.44 -31.52
CA GLU A 851 35.64 -3.78 -31.12
C GLU A 851 35.60 -3.99 -29.59
N ARG A 852 35.68 -2.93 -28.77
CA ARG A 852 35.57 -3.05 -27.31
C ARG A 852 34.27 -3.72 -26.88
N TYR A 853 33.18 -3.41 -27.58
CA TYR A 853 31.86 -3.99 -27.31
C TYR A 853 31.80 -5.46 -27.74
N ARG A 854 32.47 -5.81 -28.84
CA ARG A 854 32.59 -7.20 -29.32
C ARG A 854 33.33 -8.06 -28.30
N ASP A 855 34.46 -7.57 -27.81
CA ASP A 855 35.27 -8.27 -26.82
C ASP A 855 34.52 -8.45 -25.49
N ALA A 856 33.77 -7.42 -25.06
CA ALA A 856 32.92 -7.52 -23.87
C ALA A 856 31.79 -8.55 -24.04
N ALA A 857 31.13 -8.59 -25.21
CA ALA A 857 30.13 -9.61 -25.52
C ALA A 857 30.73 -11.03 -25.53
N ALA A 858 31.94 -11.21 -26.08
CA ALA A 858 32.63 -12.50 -26.09
C ALA A 858 32.95 -13.01 -24.67
N ARG A 859 33.41 -12.13 -23.77
CA ARG A 859 33.62 -12.48 -22.36
C ARG A 859 32.32 -12.85 -21.63
N ALA A 860 31.22 -12.18 -21.98
CA ALA A 860 29.90 -12.50 -21.44
C ALA A 860 29.42 -13.89 -21.88
N VAL A 861 29.55 -14.21 -23.17
CA VAL A 861 29.27 -15.56 -23.70
C VAL A 861 30.14 -16.62 -23.02
N ALA A 862 31.42 -16.34 -22.77
CA ALA A 862 32.32 -17.27 -22.10
C ALA A 862 31.87 -17.61 -20.66
N TYR A 863 31.38 -16.62 -19.89
CA TYR A 863 30.81 -16.86 -18.57
C TYR A 863 29.50 -17.65 -18.65
N GLU A 864 28.59 -17.25 -19.54
CA GLU A 864 27.29 -17.91 -19.69
C GLU A 864 27.44 -19.40 -20.06
N ARG A 865 28.43 -19.75 -20.89
CA ARG A 865 28.77 -21.14 -21.21
C ARG A 865 29.11 -22.01 -19.99
N GLU A 866 29.66 -21.44 -18.93
CA GLU A 866 29.96 -22.20 -17.70
C GLU A 866 28.70 -22.60 -16.93
N LEU A 867 27.59 -21.89 -17.18
CA LEU A 867 26.31 -22.19 -16.58
C LEU A 867 25.55 -23.26 -17.37
N PHE A 868 26.03 -23.69 -18.53
CA PHE A 868 25.41 -24.76 -19.31
C PHE A 868 25.54 -26.12 -18.62
N GLU A 869 24.44 -26.85 -18.53
CA GLU A 869 24.36 -28.18 -17.95
C GLU A 869 24.03 -29.23 -19.01
N PRO A 870 25.00 -30.06 -19.45
CA PRO A 870 24.78 -31.04 -20.50
C PRO A 870 23.70 -32.08 -20.19
N ALA A 871 23.51 -32.42 -18.91
CA ALA A 871 22.52 -33.41 -18.46
C ALA A 871 21.09 -32.96 -18.73
N THR A 872 20.84 -31.65 -18.64
CA THR A 872 19.53 -31.07 -18.83
C THR A 872 19.43 -30.39 -20.20
N GLY A 873 20.55 -30.08 -20.87
CA GLY A 873 20.54 -29.31 -22.11
C GLY A 873 20.02 -27.87 -21.89
N ASN A 874 20.17 -27.35 -20.67
CA ASN A 874 19.72 -26.02 -20.28
C ASN A 874 20.81 -25.32 -19.45
N TRP A 875 20.58 -24.06 -19.09
CA TRP A 875 21.49 -23.28 -18.28
C TRP A 875 21.00 -23.22 -16.84
N ARG A 876 21.91 -23.48 -15.91
CA ARG A 876 21.67 -23.48 -14.48
C ARG A 876 21.12 -22.13 -14.02
N ASP A 877 20.01 -22.16 -13.30
CA ASP A 877 19.54 -21.01 -12.55
C ASP A 877 20.38 -20.86 -11.29
N VAL A 878 21.17 -19.79 -11.22
CA VAL A 878 22.13 -19.55 -10.13
C VAL A 878 21.54 -18.80 -8.95
N ARG A 879 20.22 -18.54 -8.98
CA ARG A 879 19.52 -18.02 -7.81
C ARG A 879 19.67 -19.01 -6.66
N HIS A 880 20.01 -18.49 -5.48
CA HIS A 880 20.00 -19.29 -4.28
C HIS A 880 18.58 -19.86 -4.12
N ALA A 881 18.46 -21.15 -3.82
CA ALA A 881 17.27 -21.69 -3.19
C ALA A 881 17.19 -21.13 -1.77
N VAL A 882 16.98 -19.81 -1.65
CA VAL A 882 16.55 -19.21 -0.39
C VAL A 882 15.16 -19.78 -0.16
N GLU A 883 14.96 -20.44 0.97
CA GLU A 883 13.62 -20.77 1.46
C GLU A 883 12.67 -19.57 1.27
N PRO A 884 11.44 -19.84 0.83
CA PRO A 884 11.06 -19.80 -0.57
C PRO A 884 11.03 -18.36 -1.12
N VAL A 885 11.96 -18.02 -2.02
CA VAL A 885 11.73 -16.95 -3.00
C VAL A 885 11.54 -17.60 -4.37
N ALA A 886 10.28 -17.80 -4.73
CA ALA A 886 9.81 -18.28 -6.03
C ALA A 886 10.40 -19.62 -6.51
N ALA A 887 10.45 -20.63 -5.64
CA ALA A 887 10.28 -21.99 -6.13
C ALA A 887 8.96 -22.02 -6.92
N VAL A 888 8.99 -22.49 -8.16
CA VAL A 888 7.78 -22.73 -8.91
C VAL A 888 7.40 -24.16 -8.62
N ARG A 889 6.26 -24.36 -7.96
CA ARG A 889 5.63 -25.68 -7.92
C ARG A 889 4.69 -25.75 -9.09
N ILE A 890 4.82 -26.79 -9.89
CA ILE A 890 3.86 -27.05 -10.95
C ILE A 890 2.82 -27.98 -10.34
N GLU A 891 1.55 -27.58 -10.38
CA GLU A 891 0.45 -28.48 -10.03
C GLU A 891 0.34 -29.50 -11.16
N SER A 892 1.03 -30.63 -11.05
CA SER A 892 0.92 -31.75 -11.98
C SER A 892 0.98 -33.09 -11.25
N GLU A 893 0.39 -34.11 -11.85
CA GLU A 893 0.52 -35.50 -11.39
C GLU A 893 1.93 -36.10 -11.62
N ARG A 894 2.90 -35.31 -12.10
CA ARG A 894 4.28 -35.73 -12.42
C ARG A 894 5.32 -34.93 -11.63
N ASP A 895 6.43 -35.58 -11.28
CA ASP A 895 7.64 -34.91 -10.80
C ASP A 895 8.28 -34.09 -11.94
N VAL A 896 7.96 -32.80 -12.02
CA VAL A 896 8.58 -31.88 -12.99
C VAL A 896 9.78 -31.19 -12.34
N THR A 897 10.96 -31.38 -12.92
CA THR A 897 12.23 -30.77 -12.48
C THR A 897 12.22 -29.24 -12.58
N THR A 898 12.97 -28.58 -11.70
CA THR A 898 13.03 -27.13 -11.44
C THR A 898 13.69 -26.24 -12.51
N ASP A 899 14.24 -26.80 -13.60
CA ASP A 899 14.97 -26.01 -14.60
C ASP A 899 14.02 -25.30 -15.55
N ARG A 900 13.84 -23.99 -15.35
CA ARG A 900 12.94 -23.16 -16.18
C ARG A 900 13.40 -23.15 -17.64
N VAL A 901 12.46 -23.42 -18.56
CA VAL A 901 12.64 -23.32 -20.02
C VAL A 901 11.73 -22.19 -20.50
N ALA A 902 12.19 -20.94 -20.36
CA ALA A 902 11.42 -19.72 -20.64
C ALA A 902 12.25 -18.65 -21.36
N TRP A 903 11.59 -17.63 -21.91
CA TRP A 903 12.26 -16.45 -22.48
C TRP A 903 13.05 -15.68 -21.41
N CYS A 904 12.47 -15.45 -20.23
CA CYS A 904 13.17 -14.72 -19.17
C CYS A 904 14.39 -15.48 -18.64
N HIS A 905 14.27 -16.80 -18.46
CA HIS A 905 15.31 -17.68 -17.93
C HIS A 905 15.24 -19.07 -18.61
N GLY A 906 16.32 -19.44 -19.29
CA GLY A 906 16.48 -20.76 -19.91
C GLY A 906 16.66 -20.72 -21.43
N ALA A 907 16.57 -21.90 -22.03
CA ALA A 907 16.86 -22.15 -23.44
C ALA A 907 16.17 -21.19 -24.44
N PRO A 908 14.86 -20.85 -24.34
CA PRO A 908 14.23 -19.96 -25.31
C PRO A 908 14.89 -18.58 -25.40
N GLY A 909 15.11 -17.93 -24.26
CA GLY A 909 15.75 -16.61 -24.22
C GLY A 909 17.22 -16.65 -24.63
N ILE A 910 17.94 -17.68 -24.19
CA ILE A 910 19.36 -17.84 -24.54
C ILE A 910 19.51 -18.09 -26.04
N GLY A 911 18.67 -18.93 -26.64
CA GLY A 911 18.64 -19.14 -28.09
C GLY A 911 18.40 -17.85 -28.87
N ILE A 912 17.50 -16.98 -28.39
CA ILE A 912 17.27 -15.65 -29.00
C ILE A 912 18.53 -14.79 -28.89
N ALA A 913 19.23 -14.79 -27.75
CA ALA A 913 20.52 -14.12 -27.64
C ALA A 913 21.57 -14.71 -28.60
N LYS A 914 21.61 -16.03 -28.82
CA LYS A 914 22.54 -16.63 -29.80
C LYS A 914 22.25 -16.11 -31.22
N LEU A 915 20.99 -16.08 -31.64
CA LEU A 915 20.59 -15.50 -32.93
C LEU A 915 21.06 -14.04 -33.09
N LEU A 916 20.95 -13.22 -32.03
CA LEU A 916 21.38 -11.82 -32.06
C LEU A 916 22.90 -11.63 -32.01
N THR A 917 23.63 -12.56 -31.38
CA THR A 917 25.09 -12.47 -31.19
C THR A 917 25.90 -13.08 -32.34
N MET A 918 25.37 -14.12 -32.99
CA MET A 918 26.02 -14.85 -34.07
C MET A 918 26.56 -13.98 -35.22
N PRO A 919 25.86 -12.92 -35.68
CA PRO A 919 26.36 -12.09 -36.79
C PRO A 919 27.71 -11.37 -36.53
N VAL A 920 28.17 -11.31 -35.27
CA VAL A 920 29.42 -10.61 -34.89
C VAL A 920 30.45 -11.54 -34.26
N LEU A 921 30.03 -12.52 -33.48
CA LEU A 921 30.95 -13.42 -32.76
C LEU A 921 31.22 -14.75 -33.48
N ASP A 922 30.43 -15.11 -34.49
CA ASP A 922 30.43 -16.38 -35.25
C ASP A 922 31.51 -17.42 -34.83
N ASP A 923 31.21 -18.19 -33.78
CA ASP A 923 32.02 -19.34 -33.35
C ASP A 923 31.19 -20.65 -33.39
N PRO A 924 31.83 -21.82 -33.61
CA PRO A 924 31.12 -23.10 -33.71
C PRO A 924 30.30 -23.49 -32.47
N GLY A 925 30.70 -23.05 -31.27
CA GLY A 925 29.98 -23.31 -30.03
C GLY A 925 28.64 -22.59 -29.98
N LEU A 926 28.54 -21.35 -30.50
CA LEU A 926 27.28 -20.60 -30.55
C LEU A 926 26.21 -21.33 -31.37
N ARG A 927 26.60 -21.95 -32.49
CA ARG A 927 25.69 -22.76 -33.32
C ARG A 927 25.18 -23.98 -32.56
N MET A 928 26.07 -24.72 -31.89
CA MET A 928 25.70 -25.90 -31.09
C MET A 928 24.79 -25.53 -29.91
N GLU A 929 25.03 -24.39 -29.27
CA GLU A 929 24.19 -23.86 -28.18
C GLU A 929 22.81 -23.42 -28.68
N LEU A 930 22.73 -22.83 -29.88
CA LEU A 930 21.46 -22.50 -30.53
C LEU A 930 20.66 -23.77 -30.85
N ASP A 931 21.28 -24.77 -31.48
CA ASP A 931 20.63 -26.06 -31.78
C ASP A 931 20.13 -26.75 -30.50
N THR A 932 20.94 -26.71 -29.44
CA THR A 932 20.56 -27.22 -28.12
C THR A 932 19.37 -26.45 -27.57
N SER A 933 19.38 -25.12 -27.67
CA SER A 933 18.28 -24.27 -27.20
C SER A 933 16.97 -24.56 -27.92
N ILE A 934 17.01 -24.74 -29.25
CA ILE A 934 15.85 -25.09 -30.08
C ILE A 934 15.28 -26.45 -29.65
N ARG A 935 16.12 -27.48 -29.57
CA ARG A 935 15.69 -28.83 -29.15
C ARG A 935 15.11 -28.83 -27.73
N THR A 936 15.80 -28.22 -26.77
CA THR A 936 15.31 -28.13 -25.39
C THR A 936 13.98 -27.40 -25.29
N THR A 937 13.76 -26.38 -26.13
CA THR A 937 12.50 -25.63 -26.20
C THR A 937 11.36 -26.48 -26.77
N ILE A 938 11.62 -27.26 -27.83
CA ILE A 938 10.64 -28.20 -28.39
C ILE A 938 10.25 -29.26 -27.36
N ASP A 939 11.23 -29.83 -26.66
CA ASP A 939 11.00 -30.96 -25.75
C ASP A 939 10.33 -30.55 -24.43
N ARG A 940 10.60 -29.33 -23.92
CA ARG A 940 10.25 -28.92 -22.55
C ARG A 940 9.77 -27.48 -22.40
N GLY A 941 9.62 -26.72 -23.47
CA GLY A 941 9.27 -25.29 -23.43
C GLY A 941 7.77 -24.98 -23.39
N PHE A 942 6.90 -25.99 -23.49
CA PHE A 942 5.46 -25.81 -23.66
C PHE A 942 4.64 -26.50 -22.54
N GLY A 943 3.45 -25.97 -22.27
CA GLY A 943 2.51 -26.46 -21.26
C GLY A 943 2.49 -25.64 -19.95
N TYR A 944 3.21 -24.51 -19.88
CA TYR A 944 3.41 -23.73 -18.64
C TYR A 944 2.64 -22.39 -18.61
N GLY A 945 1.51 -22.34 -19.33
CA GLY A 945 0.69 -21.13 -19.54
C GLY A 945 1.07 -20.39 -20.82
N LEU A 946 0.30 -19.35 -21.17
CA LEU A 946 0.38 -18.69 -22.48
C LEU A 946 1.19 -17.39 -22.49
N SER A 947 1.87 -17.05 -21.40
CA SER A 947 2.58 -15.77 -21.32
C SER A 947 3.77 -15.67 -22.30
N MET A 948 4.11 -14.45 -22.70
CA MET A 948 5.32 -14.15 -23.48
C MET A 948 6.61 -14.26 -22.64
N CYS A 949 6.54 -13.99 -21.34
CA CYS A 949 7.71 -13.98 -20.47
C CYS A 949 8.20 -15.39 -20.10
N HIS A 950 7.26 -16.25 -19.73
CA HIS A 950 7.55 -17.59 -19.17
C HIS A 950 6.47 -18.63 -19.52
N GLY A 951 5.85 -18.48 -20.69
CA GLY A 951 4.88 -19.43 -21.22
C GLY A 951 5.12 -19.75 -22.70
N ASP A 952 4.13 -20.41 -23.29
CA ASP A 952 4.21 -21.07 -24.58
C ASP A 952 4.51 -20.12 -25.74
N PHE A 953 3.96 -18.90 -25.71
CA PHE A 953 4.27 -17.89 -26.73
C PHE A 953 5.70 -17.36 -26.61
N GLY A 954 6.26 -17.28 -25.41
CA GLY A 954 7.68 -16.96 -25.21
C GLY A 954 8.62 -18.04 -25.79
N SER A 955 8.24 -19.31 -25.64
CA SER A 955 8.94 -20.45 -26.23
C SER A 955 8.79 -20.51 -27.75
N LEU A 956 7.59 -20.24 -28.27
CA LEU A 956 7.31 -20.19 -29.70
C LEU A 956 8.15 -19.12 -30.42
N GLU A 957 8.42 -17.97 -29.78
CA GLU A 957 9.21 -16.88 -30.38
C GLU A 957 10.61 -17.33 -30.80
N LEU A 958 11.29 -18.19 -30.03
CA LEU A 958 12.58 -18.74 -30.45
C LEU A 958 12.43 -19.54 -31.75
N LEU A 959 11.44 -20.42 -31.83
CA LEU A 959 11.23 -21.28 -33.00
C LEU A 959 10.92 -20.44 -34.25
N LEU A 960 10.04 -19.44 -34.12
CA LEU A 960 9.68 -18.54 -35.22
C LEU A 960 10.88 -17.69 -35.68
N LEU A 961 11.68 -17.18 -34.74
CA LEU A 961 12.88 -16.40 -35.06
C LEU A 961 13.96 -17.25 -35.72
N ALA A 962 14.25 -18.43 -35.17
CA ALA A 962 15.25 -19.34 -35.68
C ALA A 962 14.88 -19.84 -37.08
N ALA A 963 13.63 -20.28 -37.29
CA ALA A 963 13.15 -20.72 -38.60
C ALA A 963 13.36 -19.65 -39.68
N ARG A 964 13.05 -18.39 -39.36
CA ARG A 964 13.18 -17.27 -40.28
C ARG A 964 14.65 -16.87 -40.53
N GLN A 965 15.46 -16.72 -39.49
CA GLN A 965 16.84 -16.23 -39.63
C GLN A 965 17.78 -17.30 -40.22
N LEU A 966 17.52 -18.58 -39.93
CA LEU A 966 18.28 -19.70 -40.50
C LEU A 966 17.73 -20.17 -41.85
N ALA A 967 16.58 -19.64 -42.28
CA ALA A 967 15.84 -20.07 -43.47
C ALA A 967 15.58 -21.60 -43.47
N ASP A 968 15.16 -22.14 -42.31
CA ASP A 968 14.90 -23.56 -42.10
C ASP A 968 13.39 -23.88 -42.22
N PRO A 969 12.95 -24.50 -43.33
CA PRO A 969 11.53 -24.82 -43.54
C PRO A 969 11.03 -25.95 -42.62
N ALA A 970 11.90 -26.87 -42.18
CA ALA A 970 11.50 -27.93 -41.27
C ALA A 970 11.22 -27.37 -39.87
N LEU A 971 12.07 -26.45 -39.41
CA LEU A 971 11.82 -25.73 -38.16
C LEU A 971 10.58 -24.82 -38.26
N ALA A 972 10.32 -24.21 -39.42
CA ALA A 972 9.10 -23.44 -39.65
C ALA A 972 7.84 -24.30 -39.49
N GLU A 973 7.83 -25.52 -40.05
CA GLU A 973 6.71 -26.47 -39.89
C GLU A 973 6.54 -26.90 -38.43
N VAL A 974 7.64 -27.17 -37.72
CA VAL A 974 7.62 -27.47 -36.27
C VAL A 974 7.02 -26.31 -35.47
N ALA A 975 7.48 -25.08 -35.71
CA ALA A 975 6.97 -23.89 -35.04
C ALA A 975 5.46 -23.71 -35.27
N GLN A 976 4.99 -23.92 -36.50
CA GLN A 976 3.57 -23.77 -36.86
C GLN A 976 2.67 -24.86 -36.23
N ARG A 977 3.15 -26.10 -36.11
CA ARG A 977 2.44 -27.15 -35.37
C ARG A 977 2.33 -26.85 -33.88
N HIS A 978 3.38 -26.27 -33.28
CA HIS A 978 3.34 -25.82 -31.89
C HIS A 978 2.37 -24.65 -31.71
N ALA A 979 2.41 -23.65 -32.59
CA ALA A 979 1.45 -22.54 -32.59
C ALA A 979 0.00 -23.04 -32.69
N SER A 980 -0.24 -24.04 -33.54
CA SER A 980 -1.57 -24.65 -33.70
C SER A 980 -2.01 -25.37 -32.42
N GLY A 981 -1.11 -26.11 -31.76
CA GLY A 981 -1.40 -26.75 -30.47
C GLY A 981 -1.67 -25.74 -29.34
N ILE A 982 -1.02 -24.57 -29.37
CA ILE A 982 -1.33 -23.47 -28.46
C ILE A 982 -2.75 -22.96 -28.70
N MET A 983 -3.17 -22.82 -29.96
CA MET A 983 -4.55 -22.41 -30.31
C MET A 983 -5.57 -23.44 -29.82
N ASP A 984 -5.28 -24.74 -29.95
CA ASP A 984 -6.15 -25.80 -29.42
C ASP A 984 -6.27 -25.69 -27.88
N ALA A 985 -5.18 -25.37 -27.18
CA ALA A 985 -5.22 -25.13 -25.74
C ALA A 985 -6.04 -23.88 -25.36
N ILE A 986 -6.01 -22.82 -26.17
CA ILE A 986 -6.85 -21.62 -25.99
C ILE A 986 -8.33 -22.00 -26.13
N ASP A 987 -8.70 -22.78 -27.14
CA ASP A 987 -10.09 -23.19 -27.36
C ASP A 987 -10.63 -24.03 -26.19
N GLU A 988 -9.77 -24.87 -25.58
CA GLU A 988 -10.15 -25.72 -24.46
C GLU A 988 -10.18 -25.00 -23.10
N ARG A 989 -9.25 -24.07 -22.87
CA ARG A 989 -8.92 -23.56 -21.52
C ARG A 989 -9.00 -22.05 -21.38
N GLY A 990 -9.18 -21.32 -22.47
CA GLY A 990 -9.11 -19.86 -22.51
C GLY A 990 -7.68 -19.32 -22.35
N TRP A 991 -7.57 -18.04 -22.00
CA TRP A 991 -6.28 -17.35 -21.92
C TRP A 991 -5.57 -17.58 -20.57
N LEU A 992 -4.66 -18.55 -20.52
CA LEU A 992 -3.85 -18.83 -19.32
C LEU A 992 -2.74 -17.78 -19.15
N CYS A 993 -3.06 -16.68 -18.44
CA CYS A 993 -2.12 -15.58 -18.19
C CYS A 993 -0.99 -15.96 -17.22
N GLY A 994 0.11 -15.19 -17.24
CA GLY A 994 1.35 -15.46 -16.51
C GLY A 994 1.34 -15.12 -15.01
N LEU A 995 0.17 -14.83 -14.44
CA LEU A 995 -0.02 -14.61 -13.01
C LEU A 995 -0.45 -15.89 -12.28
N PRO A 996 -0.25 -15.98 -10.95
CA PRO A 996 -0.73 -17.11 -10.16
C PRO A 996 -2.23 -17.35 -10.36
N ARG A 997 -2.64 -18.62 -10.42
CA ARG A 997 -4.03 -19.02 -10.74
C ARG A 997 -4.55 -18.46 -12.07
N ASN A 998 -3.66 -18.09 -13.01
CA ASN A 998 -3.98 -17.59 -14.35
C ASN A 998 -4.89 -16.35 -14.36
N VAL A 999 -4.74 -15.45 -13.38
CA VAL A 999 -5.53 -14.20 -13.34
C VAL A 999 -5.32 -13.42 -14.64
N GLU A 1000 -6.44 -13.14 -15.34
CA GLU A 1000 -6.45 -12.37 -16.58
C GLU A 1000 -5.86 -10.98 -16.35
N ILE A 1001 -4.91 -10.56 -17.17
CA ILE A 1001 -4.36 -9.19 -17.13
C ILE A 1001 -4.17 -8.64 -18.52
N ALA A 1002 -4.35 -7.32 -18.68
CA ALA A 1002 -4.30 -6.67 -19.98
C ALA A 1002 -2.88 -6.56 -20.56
N GLY A 1003 -1.84 -6.52 -19.72
CA GLY A 1003 -0.45 -6.26 -20.15
C GLY A 1003 0.13 -7.28 -21.13
N PHE A 1004 1.32 -6.99 -21.67
CA PHE A 1004 1.90 -7.79 -22.75
C PHE A 1004 2.66 -9.02 -22.24
N PHE A 1005 3.68 -8.87 -21.39
CA PHE A 1005 4.60 -9.98 -21.11
C PHE A 1005 3.98 -11.13 -20.30
N SER A 1006 2.96 -10.83 -19.49
CA SER A 1006 2.26 -11.81 -18.66
C SER A 1006 0.75 -11.85 -18.92
N GLY A 1007 0.25 -11.12 -19.90
CA GLY A 1007 -1.19 -10.92 -20.10
C GLY A 1007 -1.68 -11.15 -21.52
N ILE A 1008 -2.96 -10.84 -21.72
CA ILE A 1008 -3.68 -11.18 -22.94
C ILE A 1008 -3.18 -10.37 -24.14
N ALA A 1009 -2.66 -9.14 -23.98
CA ALA A 1009 -2.06 -8.40 -25.10
C ALA A 1009 -0.86 -9.16 -25.70
N GLY A 1010 -0.08 -9.86 -24.89
CA GLY A 1010 1.00 -10.72 -25.38
C GLY A 1010 0.47 -12.00 -26.04
N VAL A 1011 -0.59 -12.60 -25.51
CA VAL A 1011 -1.27 -13.74 -26.15
C VAL A 1011 -1.76 -13.34 -27.55
N GLY A 1012 -2.46 -12.22 -27.67
CA GLY A 1012 -2.93 -11.69 -28.94
C GLY A 1012 -1.79 -11.37 -29.92
N TYR A 1013 -0.71 -10.76 -29.42
CA TYR A 1013 0.46 -10.50 -30.25
C TYR A 1013 1.19 -11.78 -30.68
N GLY A 1014 1.23 -12.79 -29.82
CA GLY A 1014 1.77 -14.11 -30.13
C GLY A 1014 1.01 -14.81 -31.25
N LEU A 1015 -0.32 -14.66 -31.27
CA LEU A 1015 -1.16 -15.13 -32.37
C LEU A 1015 -0.88 -14.37 -33.67
N LEU A 1016 -0.65 -13.05 -33.62
CA LEU A 1016 -0.18 -12.29 -34.79
C LEU A 1016 1.17 -12.82 -35.32
N ARG A 1017 2.12 -13.08 -34.41
CA ARG A 1017 3.44 -13.65 -34.73
C ARG A 1017 3.33 -15.04 -35.34
N ALA A 1018 2.42 -15.87 -34.85
CA ALA A 1018 2.13 -17.19 -35.43
C ALA A 1018 1.53 -17.09 -36.84
N ALA A 1019 0.63 -16.12 -37.07
CA ALA A 1019 0.01 -15.88 -38.37
C ALA A 1019 1.01 -15.43 -39.44
N ASP A 1020 1.87 -14.45 -39.11
CA ASP A 1020 2.86 -13.91 -40.05
C ASP A 1020 4.13 -13.44 -39.33
N PRO A 1021 5.11 -14.34 -39.11
CA PRO A 1021 6.34 -14.00 -38.41
C PRO A 1021 7.29 -13.10 -39.22
N ALA A 1022 7.00 -12.84 -40.51
CA ALA A 1022 7.78 -11.90 -41.31
C ALA A 1022 7.29 -10.46 -41.10
N ARG A 1023 5.96 -10.28 -41.10
CA ARG A 1023 5.28 -8.99 -40.97
C ARG A 1023 5.39 -8.37 -39.58
N PHE A 1024 5.16 -9.14 -38.52
CA PHE A 1024 5.14 -8.60 -37.15
C PHE A 1024 6.52 -8.70 -36.50
N PRO A 1025 7.09 -7.63 -35.91
CA PRO A 1025 8.42 -7.68 -35.29
C PRO A 1025 8.44 -8.50 -34.00
N SER A 1026 9.56 -9.16 -33.69
CA SER A 1026 9.71 -9.86 -32.42
C SER A 1026 10.03 -8.89 -31.28
N VAL A 1027 9.10 -8.77 -30.33
CA VAL A 1027 9.27 -7.94 -29.12
C VAL A 1027 10.26 -8.58 -28.15
N THR A 1028 10.31 -9.91 -28.08
CA THR A 1028 11.23 -10.67 -27.21
C THR A 1028 12.70 -10.52 -27.63
N ALA A 1029 12.96 -10.21 -28.90
CA ALA A 1029 14.26 -9.82 -29.44
C ALA A 1029 14.44 -8.29 -29.58
N GLN A 1030 13.44 -7.49 -29.21
CA GLN A 1030 13.37 -6.03 -29.43
C GLN A 1030 13.70 -5.62 -30.87
N GLU A 1031 13.14 -6.33 -31.85
CA GLU A 1031 13.31 -5.98 -33.25
C GLU A 1031 12.66 -4.61 -33.54
N PRO A 1032 13.30 -3.77 -34.37
CA PRO A 1032 12.75 -2.48 -34.78
C PRO A 1032 11.52 -2.64 -35.67
N PRO A 1033 10.78 -1.54 -35.94
CA PRO A 1033 9.64 -1.57 -36.86
C PRO A 1033 10.08 -2.10 -38.24
N ARG A 1034 9.22 -2.92 -38.84
CA ARG A 1034 9.37 -3.41 -40.21
C ARG A 1034 8.29 -2.78 -41.06
N LEU A 1035 8.71 -2.04 -42.09
CA LEU A 1035 7.83 -1.57 -43.16
C LEU A 1035 7.86 -2.54 -44.33
#